data_AF-A0A436ZWX9-F1
#
_entry.id   AF-A0A436ZWX9-F1
#
_cell.length_a   1.000
_cell.length_b   1.000
_cell.length_c   1.000
_cell.angle_alpha   90.00
_cell.angle_beta   90.00
_cell.angle_gamma   90.00
#
_symmetry.space_group_name_H-M   'P 1'
#
loop_
_entity.id
_entity.type
_entity.pdbx_description
1 polymer ?
#
loop_
_entity_poly.entity_id
_entity_poly.type
_entity_poly.pdbx_seq_one_letter_code
_entity_poly.pdbx_strand_id
1 'polypeptide(L)'
;MNRCARPVVRLTTAIRHASKGTRMYVDSSPAKTVDKDPKNVDKKWKKRTNVPKKNPTTGEPEDLPSGKIEIKGHSLLRGARLRRSFLYVPAHKERFLEKALTSAADCIVFDLEDGVAPSEKNEARENLKNLWKRLATEGYNVGENQRAELCLRINHEGWLGSKHWEQGPVKKISAPSHEIDQDLDLLALPDALKLSITVVAPKVHSPYDARNIRALVSKKQRKVVDRSRHISRLEIIPTIETAFAVHNLPLFFSHGKHFSALVFASEDYCASLGIPRTKDHSNMLFARSQLVNICKAAGVPPIDMVCQDFKDLDILKQECEEGVYLGFEGKQAIHPDQIETINRIFSPSTEEVEWAKALLEAVEKNKTDGAFEFEGKMVDRPVFRKAENILTKHNLIEEFDKDKFLSGESVIKSILANTNFFLRYIYRQNLQVTPSIPALQEIAEAIKKRTNPIRDSFPGAASHPSHGQTILNADEPLLAEPLERDVLAYRYHHGTNLGAIFVAEKWLFGNVFPEGATGDSELDAVKAQVNLHGLDSTRQLFENFWSTIMTPEDWVFLANKASVTTVRLPIGYFSLGPDFCRSTPFEKYGTVYTNSWLYIKQYIASAASHGIATLIDFHALPGGANCDSHSGTSCHKAELWGNSKNLKLSVECLKFIANETKDMPFVIGLQLVNEAAYRAHGMYEFYDQVIGELGRINPHLNVYISDGWDINTALQYSIKMNGRGGCSVIVDTHKYYTFAEEDKKLNPHQIIEKVNLAELENKKGQGAAVVVGEYSCVMDGRSWGNIKGNERKDLATRFGKKQTETWWRECGGSFFWTYKMAWMPGGEWGFSEQTTNGAVPAPPLATADKSAVEDGIYKASKSREDLKNASMAQHTNYWNHASPGQYFEHHRFQDGWEMGFNDALIFFTYRLNRSGGGITRTGADRIGMLDLWVKRRELEYETLEVREKGKAVDKRCLWEFGHGVRQGIKDFEHVVGFC
;
A
#
# COMPACT_ATOMS: atom_id res chain seq x y z
N MET A 1 -13.77 33.64 -47.72
CA MET A 1 -13.04 33.83 -49.00
C MET A 1 -11.61 34.23 -48.64
N ASN A 2 -10.48 33.59 -48.95
CA ASN A 2 -10.03 32.32 -49.54
C ASN A 2 -8.76 31.99 -48.71
N ARG A 3 -8.43 30.77 -48.25
CA ARG A 3 -8.02 29.61 -49.04
C ARG A 3 -8.06 28.36 -48.15
N CYS A 4 -8.91 27.41 -48.52
CA CYS A 4 -8.79 26.00 -48.16
C CYS A 4 -7.78 25.33 -49.11
N ALA A 5 -6.93 24.45 -48.58
CA ALA A 5 -6.32 23.37 -49.34
C ALA A 5 -5.96 22.20 -48.42
N ARG A 6 -6.78 21.16 -48.45
CA ARG A 6 -6.40 19.74 -48.27
C ARG A 6 -6.02 19.21 -49.68
N PRO A 7 -5.17 18.18 -49.85
CA PRO A 7 -5.58 16.81 -49.54
C PRO A 7 -4.51 15.81 -49.04
N VAL A 8 -5.05 14.86 -48.27
CA VAL A 8 -4.74 13.42 -48.12
C VAL A 8 -3.91 12.79 -49.25
N VAL A 9 -2.97 11.88 -48.94
CA VAL A 9 -2.85 10.48 -49.46
C VAL A 9 -1.47 9.83 -49.12
N ARG A 10 -1.53 8.57 -48.67
CA ARG A 10 -0.52 7.47 -48.63
C ARG A 10 0.47 7.36 -47.44
N LEU A 11 -0.01 6.68 -46.38
CA LEU A 11 0.74 5.58 -45.76
C LEU A 11 0.92 4.45 -46.80
N THR A 12 2.01 3.70 -46.68
CA THR A 12 2.57 2.72 -47.64
C THR A 12 3.44 3.35 -48.73
N THR A 13 4.74 3.52 -48.44
CA THR A 13 5.93 3.24 -49.28
C THR A 13 7.13 4.06 -48.75
N ALA A 14 7.77 3.60 -47.67
CA ALA A 14 9.06 4.16 -47.24
C ALA A 14 9.93 3.17 -46.43
N ILE A 15 9.84 1.86 -46.68
CA ILE A 15 10.88 0.89 -46.27
C ILE A 15 11.01 -0.16 -47.40
N ARG A 16 11.50 0.28 -48.54
CA ARG A 16 12.02 -0.58 -49.62
C ARG A 16 13.20 0.15 -50.27
N HIS A 17 14.24 0.43 -49.50
CA HIS A 17 15.59 0.73 -50.02
C HIS A 17 16.62 0.66 -48.88
N ALA A 18 16.85 -0.55 -48.37
CA ALA A 18 18.05 -0.89 -47.60
C ALA A 18 18.34 -2.40 -47.73
N SER A 19 18.25 -2.93 -48.94
CA SER A 19 18.70 -4.27 -49.27
C SER A 19 19.58 -4.18 -50.52
N LYS A 20 20.87 -3.88 -50.31
CA LYS A 20 22.01 -4.27 -51.14
C LYS A 20 23.26 -3.49 -50.70
N GLY A 21 24.28 -4.22 -50.25
CA GLY A 21 25.67 -3.81 -50.48
C GLY A 21 26.50 -3.39 -49.28
N THR A 22 26.73 -4.28 -48.31
CA THR A 22 28.05 -4.36 -47.67
C THR A 22 28.42 -5.82 -47.44
N ARG A 23 29.12 -6.40 -48.42
CA ARG A 23 29.98 -7.57 -48.19
C ARG A 23 31.17 -7.06 -47.37
N MET A 24 31.53 -7.74 -46.28
CA MET A 24 32.94 -8.05 -45.98
C MET A 24 33.07 -9.08 -44.85
N TYR A 25 33.77 -10.16 -45.20
CA TYR A 25 34.49 -11.17 -44.41
C TYR A 25 33.73 -12.04 -43.38
N VAL A 26 33.31 -13.20 -43.87
CA VAL A 26 33.28 -14.45 -43.10
C VAL A 26 34.72 -14.94 -42.99
N ASP A 27 35.26 -14.98 -41.77
CA ASP A 27 36.43 -15.81 -41.47
C ASP A 27 35.97 -17.03 -40.69
N SER A 28 36.42 -18.19 -41.15
CA SER A 28 35.97 -19.51 -40.76
C SER A 28 37.15 -20.28 -40.18
N SER A 29 36.97 -20.78 -38.95
CA SER A 29 37.72 -21.83 -38.22
C SER A 29 38.55 -21.35 -37.02
N PRO A 30 38.82 -22.22 -36.01
CA PRO A 30 37.90 -23.04 -35.24
C PRO A 30 37.98 -22.69 -33.73
N ALA A 31 37.04 -23.20 -32.94
CA ALA A 31 37.01 -23.07 -31.48
C ALA A 31 38.37 -23.48 -30.86
N LYS A 32 39.07 -22.53 -30.23
CA LYS A 32 40.18 -22.82 -29.32
C LYS A 32 39.65 -22.89 -27.90
N THR A 33 39.86 -24.07 -27.33
CA THR A 33 39.79 -24.46 -25.93
C THR A 33 40.21 -23.34 -24.97
N VAL A 34 39.32 -23.02 -24.02
CA VAL A 34 39.66 -22.18 -22.87
C VAL A 34 40.48 -23.01 -21.87
N ASP A 35 41.66 -22.50 -21.59
CA ASP A 35 42.66 -23.02 -20.68
C ASP A 35 42.17 -22.97 -19.23
N LYS A 36 42.39 -24.07 -18.49
CA LYS A 36 42.14 -24.19 -17.06
C LYS A 36 43.43 -23.88 -16.30
N ASP A 37 43.59 -22.67 -15.77
CA ASP A 37 44.58 -22.41 -14.72
C ASP A 37 44.04 -21.43 -13.64
N PRO A 38 43.82 -21.87 -12.39
CA PRO A 38 43.25 -21.06 -11.32
C PRO A 38 44.20 -20.00 -10.72
N LYS A 39 45.46 -19.89 -11.16
CA LYS A 39 46.49 -19.17 -10.39
C LYS A 39 46.69 -17.68 -10.72
N ASN A 40 45.88 -17.06 -11.58
CA ASN A 40 46.09 -15.66 -11.99
C ASN A 40 45.04 -14.63 -11.51
N VAL A 41 44.06 -15.05 -10.71
CA VAL A 41 43.01 -14.15 -10.18
C VAL A 41 43.48 -13.36 -8.94
N ASP A 42 44.56 -13.80 -8.29
CA ASP A 42 44.95 -13.32 -6.95
C ASP A 42 45.86 -12.07 -6.93
N LYS A 43 46.32 -11.59 -8.10
CA LYS A 43 47.21 -10.41 -8.18
C LYS A 43 46.52 -9.07 -8.42
N LYS A 44 45.24 -9.07 -8.86
CA LYS A 44 44.47 -7.83 -9.07
C LYS A 44 43.67 -7.39 -7.84
N TRP A 45 43.48 -8.26 -6.85
CA TRP A 45 42.68 -7.97 -5.64
C TRP A 45 43.48 -7.31 -4.49
N LYS A 46 44.82 -7.30 -4.53
CA LYS A 46 45.68 -6.73 -3.45
C LYS A 46 46.03 -5.24 -3.59
N LYS A 47 45.37 -4.46 -4.46
CA LYS A 47 45.65 -3.02 -4.67
C LYS A 47 44.59 -2.05 -4.14
N ARG A 48 43.56 -2.51 -3.41
CA ARG A 48 42.51 -1.64 -2.84
C ARG A 48 42.16 -2.02 -1.40
N THR A 49 43.05 -1.75 -0.46
CA THR A 49 42.69 -1.64 0.96
C THR A 49 43.50 -0.51 1.58
N ASN A 50 42.81 0.58 1.97
CA ASN A 50 43.37 1.64 2.81
C ASN A 50 43.71 1.06 4.19
N VAL A 51 44.94 1.27 4.65
CA VAL A 51 45.41 0.92 6.00
C VAL A 51 45.23 2.14 6.92
N PRO A 52 44.80 2.01 8.18
CA PRO A 52 44.73 3.13 9.13
C PRO A 52 46.15 3.58 9.55
N LYS A 53 46.35 4.89 9.72
CA LYS A 53 47.63 5.49 10.15
C LYS A 53 47.89 5.23 11.65
N LYS A 54 49.14 4.93 12.01
CA LYS A 54 49.64 4.86 13.40
C LYS A 54 50.12 6.24 13.90
N ASN A 55 50.07 6.48 15.21
CA ASN A 55 50.54 7.71 15.87
C ASN A 55 52.10 7.82 15.80
N PRO A 56 52.71 8.94 15.36
CA PRO A 56 54.12 8.97 14.94
C PRO A 56 55.18 8.91 16.05
N THR A 57 54.80 8.96 17.33
CA THR A 57 55.75 9.07 18.45
C THR A 57 55.86 7.82 19.33
N THR A 58 54.90 6.90 19.32
CA THR A 58 54.90 5.74 20.25
C THR A 58 54.62 4.38 19.61
N GLY A 59 54.14 4.31 18.36
CA GLY A 59 54.03 3.04 17.61
C GLY A 59 52.89 2.06 17.99
N GLU A 60 52.06 2.37 18.97
CA GLU A 60 50.89 1.55 19.39
C GLU A 60 49.53 2.05 18.80
N PRO A 61 48.49 1.18 18.74
CA PRO A 61 47.13 1.58 18.31
C PRO A 61 46.38 2.35 19.41
N GLU A 62 45.54 3.33 19.04
CA GLU A 62 44.67 4.08 19.98
C GLU A 62 43.59 3.19 20.63
N ASP A 63 43.49 3.24 21.96
CA ASP A 63 42.46 2.55 22.75
C ASP A 63 41.06 3.18 22.55
N LEU A 64 40.08 2.32 22.21
CA LEU A 64 38.65 2.64 22.25
C LEU A 64 38.04 2.24 23.61
N PRO A 65 37.09 3.02 24.16
CA PRO A 65 36.57 2.80 25.52
C PRO A 65 35.67 1.57 25.62
N SER A 66 35.79 0.88 26.76
CA SER A 66 35.05 -0.32 27.17
C SER A 66 33.56 -0.04 27.43
N GLY A 67 32.75 -0.03 26.36
CA GLY A 67 31.29 -0.11 26.43
C GLY A 67 30.80 -1.55 26.30
N LYS A 68 29.99 -2.03 27.25
CA LYS A 68 29.21 -3.27 27.12
C LYS A 68 28.41 -3.22 25.81
N ILE A 69 28.57 -4.24 24.97
CA ILE A 69 27.74 -4.43 23.77
C ILE A 69 26.34 -4.84 24.24
N GLU A 70 25.37 -3.93 24.13
CA GLU A 70 23.96 -4.32 24.09
C GLU A 70 23.74 -5.09 22.79
N ILE A 71 23.51 -6.39 22.88
CA ILE A 71 23.11 -7.22 21.75
C ILE A 71 21.69 -6.78 21.34
N LYS A 72 21.59 -5.84 20.40
CA LYS A 72 20.33 -5.56 19.70
C LYS A 72 20.04 -6.68 18.71
N GLY A 73 19.58 -7.82 19.23
CA GLY A 73 19.00 -8.88 18.43
C GLY A 73 17.73 -8.39 17.76
N HIS A 74 17.71 -8.35 16.42
CA HIS A 74 16.48 -8.33 15.63
C HIS A 74 15.78 -9.69 15.76
N SER A 75 15.32 -10.03 16.96
CA SER A 75 14.43 -11.17 17.15
C SER A 75 13.04 -10.79 16.65
N LEU A 76 12.52 -11.54 15.67
CA LEU A 76 11.18 -11.42 15.09
C LEU A 76 10.05 -11.65 16.13
N LEU A 77 10.39 -11.97 17.38
CA LEU A 77 9.48 -12.46 18.41
C LEU A 77 9.33 -11.51 19.62
N ARG A 78 9.97 -10.33 19.64
CA ARG A 78 9.70 -9.33 20.69
C ARG A 78 8.24 -8.82 20.59
N GLY A 79 7.37 -9.35 21.45
CA GLY A 79 5.94 -9.01 21.54
C GLY A 79 4.98 -10.07 20.99
N ALA A 80 5.45 -11.26 20.58
CA ALA A 80 4.60 -12.33 20.06
C ALA A 80 3.90 -13.11 21.20
N ARG A 81 2.57 -13.31 21.10
CA ARG A 81 1.81 -14.22 21.96
C ARG A 81 2.04 -15.67 21.54
N LEU A 82 2.21 -16.57 22.50
CA LEU A 82 2.38 -18.00 22.24
C LEU A 82 1.05 -18.62 21.79
N ARG A 83 1.08 -19.42 20.72
CA ARG A 83 -0.12 -19.92 20.00
C ARG A 83 0.04 -21.35 19.49
N ARG A 84 0.56 -22.26 20.33
CA ARG A 84 0.81 -23.66 19.92
C ARG A 84 -0.50 -24.45 19.77
N SER A 85 -1.49 -24.18 20.61
CA SER A 85 -2.77 -24.91 20.64
C SER A 85 -3.99 -23.99 20.59
N PHE A 86 -4.94 -24.31 19.71
CA PHE A 86 -6.25 -23.66 19.61
C PHE A 86 -7.34 -24.66 20.00
N LEU A 87 -7.81 -24.61 21.25
CA LEU A 87 -8.87 -25.50 21.75
C LEU A 87 -10.25 -24.95 21.39
N TYR A 88 -10.96 -25.59 20.46
CA TYR A 88 -12.34 -25.24 20.11
C TYR A 88 -13.33 -25.83 21.11
N VAL A 89 -14.25 -25.00 21.59
CA VAL A 89 -15.21 -25.34 22.65
C VAL A 89 -16.61 -24.87 22.26
N PRO A 90 -17.59 -25.78 22.09
CA PRO A 90 -18.93 -25.39 21.69
C PRO A 90 -19.62 -24.57 22.78
N ALA A 91 -20.04 -23.36 22.44
CA ALA A 91 -20.51 -22.37 23.41
C ALA A 91 -21.84 -22.71 24.11
N HIS A 92 -22.66 -23.61 23.55
CA HIS A 92 -23.90 -24.07 24.18
C HIS A 92 -23.67 -25.05 25.36
N LYS A 93 -22.47 -25.62 25.52
CA LYS A 93 -22.15 -26.54 26.63
C LYS A 93 -21.43 -25.81 27.76
N GLU A 94 -22.18 -25.23 28.70
CA GLU A 94 -21.63 -24.45 29.82
C GLU A 94 -20.50 -25.17 30.57
N ARG A 95 -20.69 -26.45 30.92
CA ARG A 95 -19.67 -27.29 31.58
C ARG A 95 -18.34 -27.34 30.82
N PHE A 96 -18.37 -27.27 29.49
CA PHE A 96 -17.16 -27.32 28.67
C PHE A 96 -16.42 -25.99 28.70
N LEU A 97 -17.13 -24.86 28.77
CA LEU A 97 -16.54 -23.54 28.92
C LEU A 97 -15.72 -23.44 30.21
N GLU A 98 -16.28 -23.95 31.32
CA GLU A 98 -15.58 -23.95 32.61
C GLU A 98 -14.33 -24.83 32.59
N LYS A 99 -14.44 -26.04 32.04
CA LYS A 99 -13.31 -26.96 31.92
C LYS A 99 -12.20 -26.38 31.04
N ALA A 100 -12.56 -25.72 29.94
CA ALA A 100 -11.60 -25.12 29.02
C ALA A 100 -10.73 -24.05 29.68
N LEU A 101 -11.30 -23.22 30.57
CA LEU A 101 -10.58 -22.19 31.31
C LEU A 101 -9.49 -22.75 32.24
N THR A 102 -9.58 -24.03 32.60
CA THR A 102 -8.59 -24.75 33.41
C THR A 102 -7.64 -25.62 32.58
N SER A 103 -7.73 -25.55 31.25
CA SER A 103 -6.86 -26.34 30.36
C SER A 103 -5.51 -25.68 30.13
N ALA A 104 -4.52 -26.47 29.70
CA ALA A 104 -3.20 -25.98 29.33
C ALA A 104 -3.14 -25.39 27.90
N ALA A 105 -4.29 -25.07 27.28
CA ALA A 105 -4.34 -24.54 25.93
C ALA A 105 -3.73 -23.13 25.89
N ASP A 106 -3.01 -22.81 24.81
CA ASP A 106 -2.50 -21.45 24.62
C ASP A 106 -3.62 -20.50 24.16
N CYS A 107 -4.59 -21.00 23.38
CA CYS A 107 -5.80 -20.29 22.96
C CYS A 107 -7.07 -21.14 23.22
N ILE A 108 -8.10 -20.54 23.81
CA ILE A 108 -9.43 -21.15 23.97
C ILE A 108 -10.38 -20.46 22.99
N VAL A 109 -10.87 -21.19 21.99
CA VAL A 109 -11.79 -20.71 20.97
C VAL A 109 -13.21 -21.14 21.33
N PHE A 110 -13.99 -20.21 21.87
CA PHE A 110 -15.43 -20.42 22.07
C PHE A 110 -16.13 -20.40 20.71
N ASP A 111 -16.78 -21.50 20.36
CA ASP A 111 -17.35 -21.69 19.03
C ASP A 111 -18.86 -21.41 19.02
N LEU A 112 -19.29 -20.49 18.16
CA LEU A 112 -20.69 -20.21 17.83
C LEU A 112 -21.09 -20.73 16.45
N GLU A 113 -20.16 -21.23 15.64
CA GLU A 113 -20.40 -21.69 14.27
C GLU A 113 -20.76 -23.19 14.26
N ASP A 114 -19.97 -24.03 13.61
CA ASP A 114 -20.34 -25.42 13.31
C ASP A 114 -20.39 -26.31 14.58
N GLY A 115 -19.70 -25.92 15.65
CA GLY A 115 -19.80 -26.58 16.95
C GLY A 115 -21.13 -26.37 17.69
N VAL A 116 -22.04 -25.52 17.19
CA VAL A 116 -23.34 -25.21 17.82
C VAL A 116 -24.47 -25.42 16.84
N ALA A 117 -25.43 -26.29 17.19
CA ALA A 117 -26.60 -26.49 16.35
C ALA A 117 -27.42 -25.19 16.23
N PRO A 118 -28.09 -24.92 15.08
CA PRO A 118 -28.89 -23.70 14.89
C PRO A 118 -29.90 -23.42 16.01
N SER A 119 -30.54 -24.46 16.56
CA SER A 119 -31.50 -24.35 17.67
C SER A 119 -30.86 -23.95 19.01
N GLU A 120 -29.55 -24.17 19.17
CA GLU A 120 -28.80 -23.93 20.41
C GLU A 120 -28.00 -22.61 20.37
N LYS A 121 -27.97 -21.88 19.23
CA LYS A 121 -27.17 -20.65 19.11
C LYS A 121 -27.58 -19.56 20.11
N ASN A 122 -28.86 -19.42 20.42
CA ASN A 122 -29.31 -18.45 21.42
C ASN A 122 -28.82 -18.81 22.83
N GLU A 123 -28.88 -20.09 23.20
CA GLU A 123 -28.35 -20.59 24.46
C GLU A 123 -26.83 -20.38 24.54
N ALA A 124 -26.11 -20.70 23.47
CA ALA A 124 -24.68 -20.47 23.37
C ALA A 124 -24.28 -19.01 23.61
N ARG A 125 -25.02 -18.07 23.00
CA ARG A 125 -24.78 -16.64 23.18
C ARG A 125 -25.03 -16.17 24.61
N GLU A 126 -26.09 -16.67 25.25
CA GLU A 126 -26.40 -16.32 26.64
C GLU A 126 -25.38 -16.91 27.62
N ASN A 127 -24.93 -18.15 27.40
CA ASN A 127 -23.87 -18.78 28.19
C ASN A 127 -22.59 -17.95 28.15
N LEU A 128 -22.15 -17.54 26.96
CA LEU A 128 -20.95 -16.73 26.84
C LEU A 128 -21.16 -15.33 27.44
N LYS A 129 -22.34 -14.70 27.27
CA LYS A 129 -22.70 -13.43 27.93
C LYS A 129 -22.54 -13.49 29.44
N ASN A 130 -23.01 -14.57 30.05
CA ASN A 130 -22.84 -14.81 31.48
C ASN A 130 -21.37 -15.06 31.82
N LEU A 131 -20.64 -15.81 30.99
CA LEU A 131 -19.22 -16.05 31.17
C LEU A 131 -18.39 -14.76 31.11
N TRP A 132 -18.55 -13.90 30.10
CA TRP A 132 -17.82 -12.62 30.02
C TRP A 132 -18.10 -11.74 31.24
N LYS A 133 -19.36 -11.65 31.69
CA LYS A 133 -19.69 -10.89 32.91
C LYS A 133 -19.01 -11.47 34.15
N ARG A 134 -19.03 -12.80 34.30
CA ARG A 134 -18.39 -13.50 35.41
C ARG A 134 -16.88 -13.25 35.40
N LEU A 135 -16.22 -13.48 34.27
CA LEU A 135 -14.79 -13.24 34.09
C LEU A 135 -14.41 -11.78 34.35
N ALA A 136 -15.24 -10.82 33.94
CA ALA A 136 -14.99 -9.40 34.23
C ALA A 136 -15.14 -9.05 35.72
N THR A 137 -16.08 -9.68 36.42
CA THR A 137 -16.40 -9.40 37.83
C THR A 137 -15.43 -10.10 38.78
N GLU A 138 -15.16 -11.38 38.54
CA GLU A 138 -14.21 -12.19 39.30
C GLU A 138 -12.75 -11.79 39.01
N GLY A 139 -12.55 -10.97 37.98
CA GLY A 139 -11.25 -10.57 37.49
C GLY A 139 -10.62 -11.71 36.70
N TYR A 140 -10.72 -11.61 35.37
CA TYR A 140 -9.81 -12.29 34.45
C TYR A 140 -8.45 -11.58 34.45
N ASN A 141 -7.96 -11.19 35.64
CA ASN A 141 -6.68 -10.54 35.84
C ASN A 141 -5.55 -11.55 35.64
N VAL A 142 -4.50 -11.07 34.98
CA VAL A 142 -3.26 -11.75 34.57
C VAL A 142 -2.36 -12.04 35.80
N GLY A 143 -2.95 -12.53 36.88
CA GLY A 143 -2.26 -12.74 38.16
C GLY A 143 -2.79 -13.97 38.87
N GLU A 144 -1.87 -14.91 39.05
CA GLU A 144 -1.89 -16.08 39.94
C GLU A 144 -2.63 -17.36 39.53
N ASN A 145 -3.31 -17.46 38.38
CA ASN A 145 -3.60 -18.76 37.74
C ASN A 145 -3.86 -18.63 36.22
N GLN A 146 -2.97 -19.23 35.41
CA GLN A 146 -2.99 -19.53 33.95
C GLN A 146 -4.09 -18.89 33.10
N ARG A 147 -3.76 -18.08 32.08
CA ARG A 147 -4.82 -17.55 31.18
C ARG A 147 -4.44 -17.61 29.71
N ALA A 148 -4.92 -18.68 29.07
CA ALA A 148 -5.00 -18.81 27.62
C ALA A 148 -5.60 -17.56 26.96
N GLU A 149 -5.22 -17.28 25.72
CA GLU A 149 -5.88 -16.27 24.91
C GLU A 149 -7.36 -16.65 24.71
N LEU A 150 -8.27 -15.78 25.12
CA LEU A 150 -9.70 -15.98 24.93
C LEU A 150 -10.09 -15.56 23.52
N CYS A 151 -10.62 -16.51 22.76
CA CYS A 151 -11.02 -16.34 21.38
C CYS A 151 -12.52 -16.63 21.20
N LEU A 152 -13.18 -15.94 20.28
CA LEU A 152 -14.56 -16.21 19.87
C LEU A 152 -14.60 -16.51 18.37
N ARG A 153 -15.01 -17.72 17.99
CA ARG A 153 -15.37 -18.05 16.61
C ARG A 153 -16.83 -17.69 16.38
N ILE A 154 -17.04 -16.75 15.47
CA ILE A 154 -18.38 -16.24 15.12
C ILE A 154 -18.94 -17.01 13.92
N ASN A 155 -20.25 -16.91 13.71
CA ASN A 155 -20.90 -17.52 12.55
C ASN A 155 -20.47 -16.88 11.22
N HIS A 156 -20.40 -17.72 10.19
CA HIS A 156 -20.28 -17.28 8.80
C HIS A 156 -21.65 -17.15 8.13
N GLU A 157 -21.81 -16.09 7.35
CA GLU A 157 -22.78 -16.03 6.26
C GLU A 157 -22.12 -15.31 5.13
N GLY A 158 -21.75 -16.07 4.10
CA GLY A 158 -21.12 -15.60 2.87
C GLY A 158 -20.66 -14.14 2.94
N TRP A 159 -19.64 -13.85 3.77
CA TRP A 159 -19.20 -12.51 4.19
C TRP A 159 -19.55 -11.42 3.18
N LEU A 160 -20.72 -10.79 3.32
CA LEU A 160 -21.16 -9.63 2.52
C LEU A 160 -20.77 -9.70 1.02
N GLY A 161 -20.78 -10.92 0.44
CA GLY A 161 -19.95 -11.24 -0.74
C GLY A 161 -19.79 -12.72 -1.11
N SER A 162 -20.03 -13.70 -0.22
CA SER A 162 -19.72 -15.12 -0.52
C SER A 162 -20.89 -16.03 -0.89
N LYS A 163 -22.14 -15.54 -0.99
CA LYS A 163 -23.19 -16.23 -1.79
C LYS A 163 -22.98 -16.10 -3.31
N HIS A 164 -21.90 -15.43 -3.74
CA HIS A 164 -21.78 -14.92 -5.11
C HIS A 164 -21.26 -15.95 -6.13
N TRP A 165 -20.72 -17.09 -5.68
CA TRP A 165 -20.17 -18.11 -6.58
C TRP A 165 -21.27 -19.03 -7.16
N GLU A 166 -22.41 -19.19 -6.50
CA GLU A 166 -23.54 -19.97 -7.03
C GLU A 166 -24.53 -19.16 -7.89
N GLN A 167 -24.56 -17.81 -7.78
CA GLN A 167 -25.66 -17.00 -8.35
C GLN A 167 -25.27 -15.70 -9.08
N GLY A 168 -23.99 -15.42 -9.31
CA GLY A 168 -23.56 -14.24 -10.07
C GLY A 168 -23.63 -12.90 -9.29
N PRO A 169 -23.32 -11.76 -9.95
CA PRO A 169 -23.07 -10.48 -9.27
C PRO A 169 -24.36 -9.81 -8.75
N VAL A 170 -24.45 -9.56 -7.44
CA VAL A 170 -25.57 -8.83 -6.81
C VAL A 170 -25.15 -7.40 -6.43
N LYS A 171 -26.01 -6.43 -6.73
CA LYS A 171 -25.80 -4.97 -6.67
C LYS A 171 -25.92 -4.31 -5.27
N LYS A 172 -25.85 -5.02 -4.14
CA LYS A 172 -26.02 -4.40 -2.81
C LYS A 172 -25.42 -5.22 -1.67
N ILE A 173 -24.67 -4.56 -0.78
CA ILE A 173 -24.31 -5.07 0.55
C ILE A 173 -25.62 -5.27 1.33
N SER A 174 -26.07 -6.51 1.49
CA SER A 174 -27.21 -6.83 2.36
C SER A 174 -26.81 -6.64 3.83
N ALA A 175 -27.76 -6.33 4.70
CA ALA A 175 -27.53 -6.34 6.15
C ALA A 175 -27.00 -7.73 6.59
N PRO A 176 -26.16 -7.81 7.65
CA PRO A 176 -25.80 -9.10 8.23
C PRO A 176 -27.08 -9.85 8.62
N SER A 177 -27.10 -11.18 8.53
CA SER A 177 -28.21 -11.92 9.14
C SER A 177 -28.35 -11.59 10.60
N HIS A 178 -29.54 -11.97 11.08
CA HIS A 178 -29.84 -12.06 12.47
C HIS A 178 -28.77 -12.80 13.30
N GLU A 179 -28.17 -13.88 12.79
CA GLU A 179 -27.19 -14.66 13.56
C GLU A 179 -25.86 -13.93 13.73
N ILE A 180 -25.29 -13.36 12.66
CA ILE A 180 -24.05 -12.58 12.76
C ILE A 180 -24.28 -11.31 13.56
N ASP A 181 -25.39 -10.60 13.33
CA ASP A 181 -25.66 -9.36 14.06
C ASP A 181 -25.72 -9.59 15.58
N GLN A 182 -26.23 -10.74 16.01
CA GLN A 182 -26.23 -11.19 17.41
C GLN A 182 -24.84 -11.60 17.91
N ASP A 183 -24.03 -12.28 17.10
CA ASP A 183 -22.64 -12.60 17.47
C ASP A 183 -21.80 -11.32 17.66
N LEU A 184 -22.02 -10.33 16.81
CA LEU A 184 -21.36 -9.03 16.89
C LEU A 184 -21.79 -8.22 18.13
N ASP A 185 -23.02 -8.40 18.62
CA ASP A 185 -23.46 -7.82 19.89
C ASP A 185 -22.65 -8.39 21.06
N LEU A 186 -22.28 -9.67 21.01
CA LEU A 186 -21.42 -10.28 22.02
C LEU A 186 -20.01 -9.70 21.98
N LEU A 187 -19.44 -9.47 20.79
CA LEU A 187 -18.12 -8.84 20.65
C LEU A 187 -18.08 -7.38 21.13
N ALA A 188 -19.23 -6.72 21.28
CA ALA A 188 -19.31 -5.39 21.84
C ALA A 188 -19.22 -5.36 23.38
N LEU A 189 -19.56 -6.46 24.06
CA LEU A 189 -19.59 -6.55 25.52
C LEU A 189 -18.19 -6.57 26.16
N PRO A 190 -17.18 -7.31 25.65
CA PRO A 190 -15.84 -7.36 26.23
C PRO A 190 -15.20 -6.00 26.46
N ASP A 191 -15.33 -5.05 25.54
CA ASP A 191 -14.79 -3.69 25.71
C ASP A 191 -15.44 -2.93 26.87
N ALA A 192 -16.77 -3.06 27.02
CA ALA A 192 -17.49 -2.49 28.16
C ALA A 192 -17.05 -3.15 29.49
N LEU A 193 -16.67 -4.42 29.42
CA LEU A 193 -16.24 -5.26 30.53
C LEU A 193 -14.71 -5.28 30.75
N LYS A 194 -13.92 -4.57 29.92
CA LYS A 194 -12.44 -4.56 29.90
C LYS A 194 -11.81 -5.95 29.73
N LEU A 195 -12.44 -6.82 28.95
CA LEU A 195 -11.90 -8.13 28.56
C LEU A 195 -11.29 -8.06 27.16
N SER A 196 -10.14 -8.72 26.96
CA SER A 196 -9.52 -8.90 25.64
C SER A 196 -10.03 -10.19 25.02
N ILE A 197 -10.78 -10.09 23.93
CA ILE A 197 -11.26 -11.23 23.14
C ILE A 197 -10.76 -11.12 21.70
N THR A 198 -10.14 -12.18 21.21
CA THR A 198 -9.68 -12.29 19.82
C THR A 198 -10.76 -12.95 18.96
N VAL A 199 -11.07 -12.38 17.80
CA VAL A 199 -12.09 -12.95 16.90
C VAL A 199 -11.45 -13.99 16.00
N VAL A 200 -12.00 -15.20 15.97
CA VAL A 200 -11.70 -16.20 14.94
C VAL A 200 -12.78 -16.09 13.87
N ALA A 201 -12.41 -15.63 12.69
CA ALA A 201 -13.35 -15.37 11.61
C ALA A 201 -13.29 -16.53 10.60
N PRO A 202 -14.35 -17.34 10.48
CA PRO A 202 -14.40 -18.46 9.53
C PRO A 202 -14.47 -18.02 8.07
N LYS A 203 -14.17 -18.88 7.09
CA LYS A 203 -14.43 -18.68 5.64
C LYS A 203 -13.97 -17.33 5.07
N VAL A 204 -12.87 -16.78 5.58
CA VAL A 204 -12.39 -15.48 5.12
C VAL A 204 -11.70 -15.64 3.78
N HIS A 205 -12.17 -14.91 2.77
CA HIS A 205 -11.67 -14.98 1.40
C HIS A 205 -10.69 -13.86 1.06
N SER A 206 -10.76 -12.75 1.80
CA SER A 206 -9.94 -11.57 1.55
C SER A 206 -9.76 -10.69 2.80
N PRO A 207 -8.83 -9.72 2.79
CA PRO A 207 -8.74 -8.70 3.84
C PRO A 207 -10.02 -7.88 4.06
N TYR A 208 -10.89 -7.79 3.04
CA TYR A 208 -12.11 -6.99 3.09
C TYR A 208 -13.11 -7.55 4.10
N ASP A 209 -13.25 -8.87 4.17
CA ASP A 209 -14.18 -9.54 5.07
C ASP A 209 -13.88 -9.17 6.53
N ALA A 210 -12.59 -9.18 6.89
CA ALA A 210 -12.15 -8.78 8.22
C ALA A 210 -12.33 -7.27 8.52
N ARG A 211 -12.14 -6.39 7.52
CA ARG A 211 -12.42 -4.96 7.69
C ARG A 211 -13.90 -4.71 7.98
N ASN A 212 -14.79 -5.44 7.30
CA ASN A 212 -16.22 -5.35 7.54
C ASN A 212 -16.59 -5.80 8.95
N ILE A 213 -16.05 -6.93 9.42
CA ILE A 213 -16.24 -7.40 10.80
C ILE A 213 -15.82 -6.29 11.79
N ARG A 214 -14.63 -5.70 11.63
CA ARG A 214 -14.19 -4.59 12.50
C ARG A 214 -15.15 -3.41 12.49
N ALA A 215 -15.55 -2.94 11.32
CA ALA A 215 -16.43 -1.79 11.18
C ALA A 215 -17.79 -2.03 11.87
N LEU A 216 -18.35 -3.23 11.73
CA LEU A 216 -19.61 -3.61 12.36
C LEU A 216 -19.48 -3.73 13.88
N VAL A 217 -18.44 -4.40 14.40
CA VAL A 217 -18.19 -4.47 15.85
C VAL A 217 -17.98 -3.08 16.44
N SER A 218 -17.16 -2.22 15.82
CA SER A 218 -16.96 -0.83 16.29
C SER A 218 -18.25 -0.01 16.28
N LYS A 219 -19.18 -0.28 15.36
CA LYS A 219 -20.52 0.34 15.37
C LYS A 219 -21.35 -0.13 16.56
N LYS A 220 -21.29 -1.41 16.92
CA LYS A 220 -22.00 -1.98 18.08
C LYS A 220 -21.38 -1.49 19.41
N GLN A 221 -20.06 -1.51 19.53
CA GLN A 221 -19.32 -1.03 20.72
C GLN A 221 -19.64 0.42 21.08
N ARG A 222 -19.75 1.32 20.08
CA ARG A 222 -20.15 2.73 20.29
C ARG A 222 -21.55 2.92 20.88
N LYS A 223 -22.41 1.91 20.84
CA LYS A 223 -23.74 1.95 21.49
C LYS A 223 -23.69 1.50 22.95
N VAL A 224 -22.67 0.76 23.35
CA VAL A 224 -22.56 0.10 24.67
C VAL A 224 -21.54 0.82 25.57
N VAL A 225 -20.50 1.45 25.00
CA VAL A 225 -19.43 2.14 25.72
C VAL A 225 -19.62 3.66 25.66
N ASP A 226 -19.40 4.35 26.79
CA ASP A 226 -19.43 5.82 26.87
C ASP A 226 -18.39 6.45 25.93
N ARG A 227 -18.78 7.53 25.23
CA ARG A 227 -18.03 8.20 24.14
C ARG A 227 -16.67 8.77 24.58
N SER A 228 -16.41 8.81 25.88
CA SER A 228 -15.17 9.31 26.49
C SER A 228 -14.04 8.28 26.52
N ARG A 229 -14.28 7.00 26.21
CA ARG A 229 -13.29 5.91 26.34
C ARG A 229 -12.69 5.50 25.00
N HIS A 230 -11.38 5.24 25.01
CA HIS A 230 -10.67 4.66 23.86
C HIS A 230 -11.15 3.21 23.64
N ILE A 231 -11.58 2.89 22.42
CA ILE A 231 -12.00 1.54 22.01
C ILE A 231 -10.75 0.69 21.76
N SER A 232 -10.69 -0.52 22.31
CA SER A 232 -9.59 -1.46 22.08
C SER A 232 -9.54 -1.86 20.60
N ARG A 233 -8.33 -2.02 20.03
CA ARG A 233 -8.21 -2.53 18.66
C ARG A 233 -8.62 -4.00 18.62
N LEU A 234 -9.70 -4.31 17.89
CA LEU A 234 -10.20 -5.68 17.72
C LEU A 234 -9.21 -6.56 16.92
N GLU A 235 -8.72 -7.61 17.56
CA GLU A 235 -7.83 -8.61 16.97
C GLU A 235 -8.64 -9.67 16.21
N ILE A 236 -8.20 -10.03 14.99
CA ILE A 236 -8.90 -11.00 14.13
C ILE A 236 -7.89 -12.03 13.63
N ILE A 237 -8.27 -13.30 13.72
CA ILE A 237 -7.59 -14.49 13.19
C ILE A 237 -8.50 -15.11 12.12
N PRO A 238 -8.20 -14.90 10.83
CA PRO A 238 -8.92 -15.55 9.73
C PRO A 238 -8.67 -17.06 9.70
N THR A 239 -9.70 -17.85 9.42
CA THR A 239 -9.55 -19.22 8.95
C THR A 239 -9.63 -19.27 7.43
N ILE A 240 -8.70 -20.00 6.82
CA ILE A 240 -8.49 -20.14 5.39
C ILE A 240 -9.06 -21.50 5.00
N GLU A 241 -10.22 -21.48 4.35
CA GLU A 241 -11.09 -22.64 4.24
C GLU A 241 -11.49 -22.96 2.80
N THR A 242 -10.99 -22.21 1.80
CA THR A 242 -11.39 -22.42 0.39
C THR A 242 -10.23 -22.23 -0.57
N ALA A 243 -10.31 -22.88 -1.74
CA ALA A 243 -9.35 -22.68 -2.83
C ALA A 243 -9.19 -21.20 -3.22
N PHE A 244 -10.29 -20.43 -3.20
CA PHE A 244 -10.28 -18.99 -3.48
C PHE A 244 -9.50 -18.20 -2.41
N ALA A 245 -9.71 -18.52 -1.12
CA ALA A 245 -8.95 -17.90 -0.04
C ALA A 245 -7.45 -18.22 -0.14
N VAL A 246 -7.10 -19.45 -0.50
CA VAL A 246 -5.71 -19.89 -0.76
C VAL A 246 -5.08 -19.06 -1.89
N HIS A 247 -5.79 -18.88 -3.00
CA HIS A 247 -5.31 -18.04 -4.11
C HIS A 247 -5.10 -16.57 -3.70
N ASN A 248 -5.92 -16.06 -2.77
CA ASN A 248 -5.85 -14.69 -2.28
C ASN A 248 -4.88 -14.47 -1.11
N LEU A 249 -4.20 -15.50 -0.60
CA LEU A 249 -3.27 -15.40 0.54
C LEU A 249 -2.29 -14.20 0.43
N PRO A 250 -1.66 -13.89 -0.72
CA PRO A 250 -0.79 -12.71 -0.84
C PRO A 250 -1.46 -11.37 -0.50
N LEU A 251 -2.79 -11.28 -0.67
CA LEU A 251 -3.54 -10.06 -0.38
C LEU A 251 -3.72 -9.83 1.13
N PHE A 252 -3.71 -10.88 1.96
CA PHE A 252 -3.97 -10.81 3.42
C PHE A 252 -3.04 -9.83 4.16
N PHE A 253 -1.83 -9.60 3.64
CA PHE A 253 -0.83 -8.73 4.26
C PHE A 253 -0.44 -7.52 3.41
N SER A 254 -1.09 -7.32 2.26
CA SER A 254 -0.78 -6.25 1.29
C SER A 254 -1.02 -4.81 1.79
N HIS A 255 -1.71 -4.63 2.94
CA HIS A 255 -2.10 -3.33 3.49
C HIS A 255 -1.66 -3.13 4.96
N GLY A 256 -0.63 -3.85 5.42
CA GLY A 256 -0.10 -3.82 6.80
C GLY A 256 -0.44 -5.08 7.62
N LYS A 257 0.18 -5.23 8.80
CA LYS A 257 -0.09 -6.36 9.73
C LYS A 257 -1.45 -6.19 10.40
N HIS A 258 -2.50 -6.63 9.72
CA HIS A 258 -3.87 -6.61 10.24
C HIS A 258 -4.25 -7.90 10.96
N PHE A 259 -3.57 -9.00 10.68
CA PHE A 259 -3.86 -10.30 11.28
C PHE A 259 -2.71 -10.73 12.15
N SER A 260 -3.03 -11.38 13.25
CA SER A 260 -2.03 -11.84 14.21
C SER A 260 -1.73 -13.33 14.07
N ALA A 261 -2.54 -14.08 13.34
CA ALA A 261 -2.33 -15.46 12.90
C ALA A 261 -3.25 -15.74 11.70
N LEU A 262 -2.94 -16.77 10.91
CA LEU A 262 -3.90 -17.39 9.97
C LEU A 262 -4.06 -18.88 10.33
N VAL A 263 -5.29 -19.38 10.27
CA VAL A 263 -5.61 -20.79 10.55
C VAL A 263 -5.94 -21.50 9.25
N PHE A 264 -5.38 -22.69 9.01
CA PHE A 264 -5.76 -23.53 7.88
C PHE A 264 -6.88 -24.50 8.29
N ALA A 265 -8.05 -24.43 7.64
CA ALA A 265 -9.15 -25.36 7.90
C ALA A 265 -9.28 -26.40 6.78
N SER A 266 -8.88 -27.63 7.07
CA SER A 266 -8.75 -28.71 6.08
C SER A 266 -10.08 -29.20 5.51
N GLU A 267 -11.11 -29.34 6.34
CA GLU A 267 -12.38 -29.97 5.92
C GLU A 267 -13.13 -29.13 4.89
N ASP A 268 -13.36 -27.86 5.21
CA ASP A 268 -13.99 -26.91 4.30
C ASP A 268 -13.13 -26.68 3.05
N TYR A 269 -11.80 -26.71 3.17
CA TYR A 269 -10.91 -26.60 2.01
C TYR A 269 -11.07 -27.78 1.06
N CYS A 270 -11.04 -29.01 1.58
CA CYS A 270 -11.27 -30.23 0.80
C CYS A 270 -12.67 -30.22 0.16
N ALA A 271 -13.69 -29.83 0.93
CA ALA A 271 -15.05 -29.67 0.42
C ALA A 271 -15.12 -28.63 -0.72
N SER A 272 -14.43 -27.50 -0.59
CA SER A 272 -14.39 -26.45 -1.62
C SER A 272 -13.76 -26.90 -2.94
N LEU A 273 -12.87 -27.90 -2.88
CA LEU A 273 -12.23 -28.50 -4.05
C LEU A 273 -12.97 -29.73 -4.60
N GLY A 274 -13.97 -30.24 -3.87
CA GLY A 274 -14.63 -31.50 -4.20
C GLY A 274 -13.71 -32.73 -4.06
N ILE A 275 -12.73 -32.67 -3.15
CA ILE A 275 -11.76 -33.76 -2.91
C ILE A 275 -11.92 -34.35 -1.50
N PRO A 276 -11.62 -35.64 -1.29
CA PRO A 276 -11.59 -36.21 0.05
C PRO A 276 -10.33 -35.78 0.81
N ARG A 277 -10.35 -35.79 2.14
CA ARG A 277 -9.12 -35.70 2.95
C ARG A 277 -8.34 -37.02 2.84
N THR A 278 -7.06 -36.94 2.46
CA THR A 278 -6.18 -38.11 2.43
C THR A 278 -5.37 -38.22 3.72
N LYS A 279 -5.03 -39.45 4.14
CA LYS A 279 -4.24 -39.70 5.37
C LYS A 279 -2.81 -39.17 5.31
N ASP A 280 -2.26 -39.07 4.09
CA ASP A 280 -0.90 -38.56 3.83
C ASP A 280 -0.88 -37.05 3.57
N HIS A 281 -2.04 -36.39 3.57
CA HIS A 281 -2.23 -34.95 3.37
C HIS A 281 -1.60 -34.38 2.08
N SER A 282 -1.22 -35.24 1.14
CA SER A 282 -0.52 -34.85 -0.09
C SER A 282 -1.36 -33.92 -0.96
N ASN A 283 -2.67 -34.07 -0.93
CA ASN A 283 -3.63 -33.23 -1.65
C ASN A 283 -3.80 -31.81 -1.06
N MET A 284 -3.32 -31.57 0.16
CA MET A 284 -3.33 -30.27 0.82
C MET A 284 -1.93 -29.62 0.87
N LEU A 285 -0.88 -30.34 0.42
CA LEU A 285 0.51 -29.90 0.54
C LEU A 285 0.75 -28.51 -0.08
N PHE A 286 0.16 -28.24 -1.25
CA PHE A 286 0.28 -26.94 -1.91
C PHE A 286 -0.31 -25.81 -1.04
N ALA A 287 -1.56 -25.95 -0.60
CA ALA A 287 -2.24 -24.92 0.18
C ALA A 287 -1.58 -24.70 1.55
N ARG A 288 -1.21 -25.77 2.23
CA ARG A 288 -0.49 -25.72 3.51
C ARG A 288 0.87 -25.02 3.36
N SER A 289 1.65 -25.38 2.33
CA SER A 289 2.94 -24.75 2.05
C SER A 289 2.80 -23.28 1.67
N GLN A 290 1.79 -22.94 0.87
CA GLN A 290 1.53 -21.56 0.46
C GLN A 290 1.14 -20.70 1.67
N LEU A 291 0.26 -21.19 2.54
CA LEU A 291 -0.14 -20.49 3.76
C LEU A 291 1.06 -20.24 4.69
N VAL A 292 1.90 -21.24 4.92
CA VAL A 292 3.11 -21.08 5.74
C VAL A 292 4.04 -20.05 5.14
N ASN A 293 4.37 -20.13 3.85
CA ASN A 293 5.28 -19.19 3.20
C ASN A 293 4.79 -17.74 3.34
N ILE A 294 3.50 -17.50 3.12
CA ILE A 294 2.91 -16.17 3.23
C ILE A 294 2.91 -15.68 4.69
N CYS A 295 2.53 -16.53 5.65
CA CYS A 295 2.53 -16.18 7.08
C CYS A 295 3.94 -15.85 7.58
N LYS A 296 4.93 -16.68 7.23
CA LYS A 296 6.34 -16.47 7.61
C LYS A 296 6.91 -15.21 6.98
N ALA A 297 6.60 -14.93 5.71
CA ALA A 297 6.99 -13.68 5.05
C ALA A 297 6.39 -12.45 5.75
N ALA A 298 5.16 -12.55 6.28
CA ALA A 298 4.51 -11.48 7.05
C ALA A 298 4.94 -11.43 8.53
N GLY A 299 5.71 -12.42 9.01
CA GLY A 299 6.07 -12.56 10.41
C GLY A 299 4.85 -12.74 11.32
N VAL A 300 3.90 -13.58 10.91
CA VAL A 300 2.75 -14.01 11.72
C VAL A 300 2.71 -15.54 11.80
N PRO A 301 2.25 -16.13 12.92
CA PRO A 301 2.18 -17.59 13.08
C PRO A 301 1.11 -18.21 12.16
N PRO A 302 1.48 -19.21 11.33
CA PRO A 302 0.53 -20.09 10.68
C PRO A 302 0.09 -21.20 11.64
N ILE A 303 -1.23 -21.44 11.71
CA ILE A 303 -1.85 -22.47 12.57
C ILE A 303 -2.41 -23.60 11.70
N ASP A 304 -2.00 -24.82 11.99
CA ASP A 304 -2.27 -26.01 11.19
C ASP A 304 -3.68 -26.58 11.42
N MET A 305 -4.09 -27.48 10.53
CA MET A 305 -5.40 -28.13 10.52
C MET A 305 -5.72 -28.95 11.77
N VAL A 306 -7.01 -29.21 11.97
CA VAL A 306 -7.52 -30.10 13.02
C VAL A 306 -7.19 -31.57 12.75
N CYS A 307 -6.86 -32.30 13.81
CA CYS A 307 -6.82 -33.77 13.82
C CYS A 307 -8.20 -34.30 14.26
N GLN A 308 -8.92 -34.94 13.35
CA GLN A 308 -10.28 -35.46 13.60
C GLN A 308 -10.29 -36.66 14.55
N ASP A 309 -9.29 -37.54 14.44
CA ASP A 309 -9.13 -38.73 15.27
C ASP A 309 -8.58 -38.38 16.66
N PHE A 310 -9.32 -37.57 17.43
CA PHE A 310 -8.84 -36.98 18.69
C PHE A 310 -8.49 -37.99 19.79
N LYS A 311 -8.94 -39.25 19.66
CA LYS A 311 -8.60 -40.35 20.58
C LYS A 311 -7.29 -41.05 20.22
N ASP A 312 -6.82 -40.89 18.98
CA ASP A 312 -5.59 -41.49 18.49
C ASP A 312 -4.45 -40.47 18.58
N LEU A 313 -3.73 -40.53 19.70
CA LEU A 313 -2.62 -39.61 19.96
C LEU A 313 -1.41 -39.88 19.06
N ASP A 314 -1.30 -41.06 18.46
CA ASP A 314 -0.21 -41.39 17.54
C ASP A 314 -0.44 -40.71 16.18
N ILE A 315 -1.68 -40.75 15.67
CA ILE A 315 -2.08 -39.96 14.48
C ILE A 315 -1.88 -38.47 14.75
N LEU A 316 -2.34 -37.96 15.90
CA LEU A 316 -2.14 -36.56 16.27
C LEU A 316 -0.65 -36.20 16.29
N LYS A 317 0.19 -37.05 16.87
CA LYS A 317 1.64 -36.84 16.94
C LYS A 317 2.23 -36.74 15.53
N GLN A 318 1.90 -37.67 14.65
CA GLN A 318 2.37 -37.67 13.26
C GLN A 318 1.95 -36.40 12.52
N GLU A 319 0.69 -35.97 12.66
CA GLU A 319 0.22 -34.73 12.04
C GLU A 319 0.91 -33.48 12.60
N CYS A 320 1.19 -33.44 13.91
CA CYS A 320 1.91 -32.33 14.52
C CYS A 320 3.35 -32.24 14.01
N GLU A 321 4.05 -33.38 13.92
CA GLU A 321 5.41 -33.47 13.38
C GLU A 321 5.45 -33.02 11.91
N GLU A 322 4.46 -33.42 11.12
CA GLU A 322 4.30 -32.95 9.74
C GLU A 322 4.05 -31.44 9.65
N GLY A 323 3.19 -30.89 10.52
CA GLY A 323 2.93 -29.46 10.60
C GLY A 323 4.19 -28.66 10.96
N VAL A 324 4.94 -29.10 11.97
CA VAL A 324 6.24 -28.49 12.36
C VAL A 324 7.23 -28.57 11.20
N TYR A 325 7.30 -29.70 10.51
CA TYR A 325 8.16 -29.89 9.34
C TYR A 325 7.84 -28.89 8.20
N LEU A 326 6.56 -28.64 7.94
CA LEU A 326 6.14 -27.65 6.95
C LEU A 326 6.34 -26.19 7.41
N GLY A 327 6.54 -25.95 8.70
CA GLY A 327 6.81 -24.65 9.29
C GLY A 327 5.63 -24.01 10.04
N PHE A 328 4.57 -24.76 10.34
CA PHE A 328 3.50 -24.30 11.21
C PHE A 328 4.00 -24.02 12.64
N GLU A 329 3.33 -23.10 13.35
CA GLU A 329 3.70 -22.71 14.72
C GLU A 329 2.68 -23.13 15.79
N GLY A 330 1.52 -23.63 15.36
CA GLY A 330 0.53 -24.25 16.23
C GLY A 330 -0.46 -25.10 15.46
N LYS A 331 -1.43 -25.69 16.17
CA LYS A 331 -2.45 -26.58 15.62
C LYS A 331 -3.81 -26.41 16.30
N GLN A 332 -4.87 -26.69 15.55
CA GLN A 332 -6.23 -26.74 16.07
C GLN A 332 -6.50 -28.05 16.85
N ALA A 333 -7.18 -27.93 17.99
CA ALA A 333 -7.59 -29.00 18.88
C ALA A 333 -9.11 -28.96 19.11
N ILE A 334 -9.75 -30.12 19.11
CA ILE A 334 -11.19 -30.28 19.39
C ILE A 334 -11.44 -31.04 20.70
N HIS A 335 -10.37 -31.52 21.35
CA HIS A 335 -10.45 -32.20 22.64
C HIS A 335 -9.27 -31.82 23.56
N PRO A 336 -9.49 -31.62 24.88
CA PRO A 336 -8.43 -31.28 25.84
C PRO A 336 -7.25 -32.26 25.87
N ASP A 337 -7.49 -33.55 25.64
CA ASP A 337 -6.44 -34.59 25.65
C ASP A 337 -5.41 -34.39 24.52
N GLN A 338 -5.72 -33.59 23.51
CA GLN A 338 -4.79 -33.26 22.42
C GLN A 338 -3.77 -32.18 22.82
N ILE A 339 -4.06 -31.39 23.84
CA ILE A 339 -3.33 -30.14 24.16
C ILE A 339 -1.90 -30.41 24.59
N GLU A 340 -1.66 -31.40 25.46
CA GLU A 340 -0.31 -31.74 25.91
C GLU A 340 0.58 -32.15 24.75
N THR A 341 0.09 -33.05 23.88
CA THR A 341 0.80 -33.53 22.70
C THR A 341 1.12 -32.39 21.74
N ILE A 342 0.14 -31.52 21.43
CA ILE A 342 0.33 -30.36 20.55
C ILE A 342 1.36 -29.41 21.16
N ASN A 343 1.19 -28.98 22.41
CA ASN A 343 2.10 -28.04 23.06
C ASN A 343 3.53 -28.59 23.11
N ARG A 344 3.71 -29.88 23.39
CA ARG A 344 5.02 -30.54 23.43
C ARG A 344 5.69 -30.53 22.06
N ILE A 345 5.00 -30.96 20.99
CA ILE A 345 5.60 -31.10 19.65
C ILE A 345 5.90 -29.73 19.02
N PHE A 346 5.03 -28.74 19.23
CA PHE A 346 5.26 -27.38 18.75
C PHE A 346 6.24 -26.58 19.64
N SER A 347 6.83 -27.17 20.68
CA SER A 347 7.90 -26.56 21.48
C SER A 347 9.27 -27.06 21.02
N PRO A 348 10.33 -26.23 21.06
CA PRO A 348 11.68 -26.72 20.76
C PRO A 348 12.09 -27.86 21.69
N SER A 349 12.79 -28.87 21.17
CA SER A 349 13.31 -29.97 21.98
C SER A 349 14.47 -29.50 22.87
N THR A 350 14.76 -30.25 23.94
CA THR A 350 15.93 -29.99 24.79
C THR A 350 17.22 -29.98 23.97
N GLU A 351 17.37 -30.92 23.04
CA GLU A 351 18.53 -31.02 22.15
C GLU A 351 18.67 -29.79 21.24
N GLU A 352 17.56 -29.30 20.68
CA GLU A 352 17.56 -28.08 19.84
C GLU A 352 17.96 -26.84 20.65
N VAL A 353 17.51 -26.75 21.90
CA VAL A 353 17.84 -25.64 22.81
C VAL A 353 19.32 -25.69 23.21
N GLU A 354 19.83 -26.87 23.56
CA GLU A 354 21.25 -27.06 23.91
C GLU A 354 22.16 -26.75 22.72
N TRP A 355 21.83 -27.27 21.54
CA TRP A 355 22.53 -26.96 20.30
C TRP A 355 22.52 -25.45 19.99
N ALA A 356 21.37 -24.80 20.12
CA ALA A 356 21.25 -23.37 19.86
C ALA A 356 22.06 -22.51 20.83
N LYS A 357 22.10 -22.87 22.13
CA LYS A 357 22.97 -22.22 23.14
C LYS A 357 24.44 -22.39 22.78
N ALA A 358 24.87 -23.63 22.52
CA ALA A 358 26.26 -23.95 22.19
C ALA A 358 26.74 -23.23 20.92
N LEU A 359 25.89 -23.14 19.89
CA LEU A 359 26.22 -22.43 18.66
C LEU A 359 26.40 -20.93 18.91
N LEU A 360 25.47 -20.27 19.60
CA LEU A 360 25.57 -18.82 19.86
C LEU A 360 26.77 -18.46 20.75
N GLU A 361 27.12 -19.31 21.73
CA GLU A 361 28.37 -19.16 22.48
C GLU A 361 29.61 -19.28 21.58
N ALA A 362 29.59 -20.20 20.61
CA ALA A 362 30.68 -20.35 19.66
C ALA A 362 30.79 -19.14 18.71
N VAL A 363 29.66 -18.54 18.29
CA VAL A 363 29.66 -17.28 17.52
C VAL A 363 30.35 -16.17 18.32
N GLU A 364 29.98 -16.00 19.59
CA GLU A 364 30.53 -14.96 20.46
C GLU A 364 32.04 -15.14 20.68
N LYS A 365 32.49 -16.38 20.91
CA LYS A 365 33.91 -16.71 21.11
C LYS A 365 34.76 -16.46 19.86
N ASN A 366 34.24 -16.73 18.66
CA ASN A 366 34.99 -16.57 17.42
C ASN A 366 35.02 -15.12 16.89
N LYS A 367 34.24 -14.19 17.47
CA LYS A 367 34.18 -12.76 17.10
C LYS A 367 34.07 -12.53 15.58
N THR A 368 33.32 -13.37 14.88
CA THR A 368 33.19 -13.32 13.43
C THR A 368 31.72 -13.22 13.03
N ASP A 369 31.45 -12.36 12.05
CA ASP A 369 30.16 -12.31 11.34
C ASP A 369 30.17 -13.23 10.09
N GLY A 370 31.28 -13.94 9.85
CA GLY A 370 31.49 -14.84 8.72
C GLY A 370 31.30 -16.33 9.06
N ALA A 371 31.41 -17.19 8.05
CA ALA A 371 31.25 -18.63 8.23
C ALA A 371 32.41 -19.24 9.03
N PHE A 372 32.10 -20.17 9.94
CA PHE A 372 33.11 -20.93 10.69
C PHE A 372 32.67 -22.39 10.87
N GLU A 373 33.59 -23.24 11.31
CA GLU A 373 33.28 -24.64 11.59
C GLU A 373 32.74 -24.81 13.02
N PHE A 374 31.56 -25.41 13.15
CA PHE A 374 30.95 -25.79 14.42
C PHE A 374 30.46 -27.24 14.30
N GLU A 375 30.93 -28.11 15.21
CA GLU A 375 30.60 -29.56 15.23
C GLU A 375 30.80 -30.27 13.87
N GLY A 376 31.91 -29.97 13.18
CA GLY A 376 32.25 -30.57 11.88
C GLY A 376 31.39 -30.08 10.71
N LYS A 377 30.56 -29.05 10.92
CA LYS A 377 29.72 -28.42 9.89
C LYS A 377 30.10 -26.95 9.72
N MET A 378 30.07 -26.49 8.48
CA MET A 378 30.22 -25.06 8.19
C MET A 378 28.93 -24.34 8.53
N VAL A 379 28.99 -23.38 9.44
CA VAL A 379 27.85 -22.57 9.89
C VAL A 379 28.05 -21.12 9.48
N ASP A 380 26.96 -20.47 9.06
CA ASP A 380 26.94 -19.08 8.62
C ASP A 380 25.71 -18.34 9.19
N ARG A 381 25.47 -17.10 8.73
CA ARG A 381 24.45 -16.21 9.30
C ARG A 381 23.02 -16.80 9.34
N PRO A 382 22.52 -17.50 8.30
CA PRO A 382 21.27 -18.26 8.36
C PRO A 382 21.17 -19.25 9.53
N VAL A 383 22.25 -20.00 9.81
CA VAL A 383 22.27 -20.99 10.91
C VAL A 383 22.21 -20.29 12.27
N PHE A 384 22.85 -19.11 12.41
CA PHE A 384 22.77 -18.30 13.62
C PHE A 384 21.35 -17.82 13.89
N ARG A 385 20.65 -17.33 12.85
CA ARG A 385 19.24 -16.91 12.95
C ARG A 385 18.34 -18.06 13.37
N LYS A 386 18.61 -19.29 12.90
CA LYS A 386 17.87 -20.48 13.34
C LYS A 386 18.03 -20.70 14.85
N ALA A 387 19.24 -20.61 15.38
CA ALA A 387 19.50 -20.74 16.81
C ALA A 387 18.85 -19.61 17.64
N GLU A 388 18.92 -18.36 17.19
CA GLU A 388 18.25 -17.21 17.84
C GLU A 388 16.73 -17.41 17.93
N ASN A 389 16.10 -17.94 16.86
CA ASN A 389 14.66 -18.22 16.84
C ASN A 389 14.28 -19.35 17.79
N ILE A 390 15.08 -20.42 17.86
CA ILE A 390 14.88 -21.54 18.79
C ILE A 390 14.90 -21.04 20.24
N LEU A 391 15.94 -20.28 20.62
CA LEU A 391 16.05 -19.77 21.98
C LEU A 391 14.98 -18.75 22.31
N THR A 392 14.59 -17.89 21.36
CA THR A 392 13.51 -16.94 21.64
C THR A 392 12.19 -17.67 21.89
N LYS A 393 11.87 -18.69 21.09
CA LYS A 393 10.66 -19.50 21.30
C LYS A 393 10.70 -20.26 22.63
N HIS A 394 11.84 -20.85 22.97
CA HIS A 394 12.05 -21.51 24.27
C HIS A 394 11.86 -20.53 25.44
N ASN A 395 12.45 -19.33 25.37
CA ASN A 395 12.33 -18.33 26.42
C ASN A 395 10.87 -17.84 26.59
N LEU A 396 10.13 -17.66 25.49
CA LEU A 396 8.71 -17.30 25.54
C LEU A 396 7.87 -18.38 26.22
N ILE A 397 8.17 -19.66 25.96
CA ILE A 397 7.50 -20.80 26.62
C ILE A 397 7.86 -20.82 28.11
N GLU A 398 9.13 -20.66 28.45
CA GLU A 398 9.61 -20.61 29.84
C GLU A 398 9.03 -19.42 30.62
N GLU A 399 8.91 -18.24 30.03
CA GLU A 399 8.25 -17.08 30.64
C GLU A 399 6.76 -17.37 30.88
N PHE A 400 6.08 -17.92 29.87
CA PHE A 400 4.66 -18.31 29.96
C PHE A 400 4.43 -19.41 31.01
N ASP A 401 5.37 -20.34 31.17
CA ASP A 401 5.30 -21.41 32.16
C ASP A 401 5.79 -20.98 33.56
N LYS A 402 6.68 -19.98 33.68
CA LYS A 402 7.13 -19.39 34.97
C LYS A 402 6.08 -18.50 35.63
N ASP A 403 5.24 -17.83 34.84
CA ASP A 403 4.07 -17.10 35.33
C ASP A 403 3.02 -18.02 35.99
N LYS A 404 3.21 -19.36 35.95
CA LYS A 404 2.44 -20.34 36.73
C LYS A 404 2.94 -20.54 38.17
N PHE A 405 4.12 -20.02 38.55
CA PHE A 405 4.79 -20.38 39.82
C PHE A 405 5.28 -19.21 40.70
N LEU A 406 5.05 -17.94 40.34
CA LEU A 406 5.61 -16.80 41.08
C LEU A 406 4.58 -16.06 41.94
N SER A 407 4.61 -16.37 43.24
CA SER A 407 4.00 -15.60 44.32
C SER A 407 4.68 -14.23 44.52
N GLY A 408 3.88 -13.17 44.69
CA GLY A 408 4.12 -11.99 45.55
C GLY A 408 5.34 -11.06 45.36
N GLU A 409 6.57 -11.55 45.12
CA GLU A 409 7.80 -10.75 45.26
C GLU A 409 8.26 -10.02 43.99
N SER A 410 7.84 -10.46 42.81
CA SER A 410 8.30 -9.90 41.52
C SER A 410 7.72 -8.51 41.20
N VAL A 411 6.49 -8.24 41.65
CA VAL A 411 5.79 -6.96 41.40
C VAL A 411 6.51 -5.78 42.05
N ILE A 412 7.16 -6.00 43.20
CA ILE A 412 7.92 -4.97 43.92
C ILE A 412 9.20 -4.59 43.16
N LYS A 413 9.86 -5.55 42.50
CA LYS A 413 11.06 -5.27 41.69
C LYS A 413 10.76 -4.48 40.42
N SER A 414 9.60 -4.70 39.80
CA SER A 414 9.20 -4.00 38.56
C SER A 414 8.80 -2.54 38.81
N ILE A 415 8.17 -2.25 39.96
CA ILE A 415 7.85 -0.87 40.39
C ILE A 415 9.14 -0.09 40.74
N LEU A 416 10.14 -0.75 41.33
CA LEU A 416 11.43 -0.14 41.67
C LEU A 416 12.30 0.16 40.43
N ALA A 417 12.14 -0.56 39.33
CA ALA A 417 12.93 -0.37 38.11
C ALA A 417 12.54 0.90 37.30
N ASN A 418 11.32 1.42 37.48
CA ASN A 418 10.78 2.51 36.65
C ASN A 418 10.86 3.92 37.27
N THR A 419 11.47 4.10 38.44
CA THR A 419 11.56 5.42 39.09
C THR A 419 12.98 5.99 39.04
N ASN A 420 13.44 6.36 37.85
CA ASN A 420 14.85 6.69 37.57
C ASN A 420 15.26 8.16 37.81
N PHE A 421 14.59 8.88 38.72
CA PHE A 421 14.95 10.26 39.09
C PHE A 421 15.47 10.38 40.54
N PHE A 422 14.95 9.57 41.47
CA PHE A 422 15.25 9.71 42.91
C PHE A 422 16.57 9.03 43.33
N LEU A 423 16.93 7.89 42.70
CA LEU A 423 18.16 7.16 43.02
C LEU A 423 19.44 7.88 42.57
N ARG A 424 19.38 8.74 41.53
CA ARG A 424 20.51 9.56 41.08
C ARG A 424 20.87 10.69 42.06
N TYR A 425 19.94 11.10 42.94
CA TYR A 425 20.18 12.13 43.95
C TYR A 425 20.89 11.56 45.18
N ILE A 426 20.51 10.35 45.62
CA ILE A 426 21.09 9.67 46.78
C ILE A 426 22.53 9.19 46.49
N TYR A 427 22.78 8.66 45.29
CA TYR A 427 24.11 8.14 44.92
C TYR A 427 25.19 9.24 44.77
N ARG A 428 24.80 10.52 44.63
CA ARG A 428 25.75 11.66 44.50
C ARG A 428 26.22 12.25 45.84
N GLN A 429 25.57 11.93 46.97
CA GLN A 429 25.88 12.54 48.28
C GLN A 429 26.45 11.56 49.31
N ASN A 430 26.68 10.29 48.94
CA ASN A 430 27.37 9.29 49.76
C ASN A 430 26.87 9.14 51.21
N LEU A 431 25.56 9.32 51.43
CA LEU A 431 24.93 9.16 52.74
C LEU A 431 24.38 7.73 52.87
N GLN A 432 24.95 6.95 53.79
CA GLN A 432 24.38 5.66 54.19
C GLN A 432 23.25 5.89 55.20
N VAL A 433 22.00 5.83 54.75
CA VAL A 433 20.84 5.69 55.64
C VAL A 433 19.79 4.81 54.97
N THR A 434 19.38 3.74 55.64
CA THR A 434 18.17 2.95 55.31
C THR A 434 17.01 3.54 56.12
N PRO A 435 15.98 4.15 55.50
CA PRO A 435 14.81 4.61 56.24
C PRO A 435 13.80 3.46 56.43
N SER A 436 13.17 3.41 57.61
CA SER A 436 12.11 2.46 57.92
C SER A 436 10.77 2.87 57.27
N ILE A 437 9.91 1.87 57.06
CA ILE A 437 8.61 1.93 56.37
C ILE A 437 7.68 3.08 56.83
N PRO A 438 7.64 3.51 58.11
CA PRO A 438 6.79 4.63 58.52
C PRO A 438 7.18 5.98 57.90
N ALA A 439 8.47 6.24 57.64
CA ALA A 439 8.93 7.50 57.05
C ALA A 439 8.52 7.64 55.57
N LEU A 440 8.39 6.52 54.85
CA LEU A 440 7.88 6.49 53.47
C LEU A 440 6.37 6.72 53.41
N GLN A 441 5.62 6.34 54.46
CA GLN A 441 4.18 6.61 54.58
C GLN A 441 3.88 8.09 54.86
N GLU A 442 4.67 8.76 55.72
CA GLU A 442 4.52 10.21 55.95
C GLU A 442 4.81 11.05 54.68
N ILE A 443 5.80 10.65 53.87
CA ILE A 443 6.12 11.32 52.60
C ILE A 443 5.01 11.11 51.56
N ALA A 444 4.42 9.92 51.49
CA ALA A 444 3.29 9.63 50.60
C ALA A 444 2.02 10.43 50.99
N GLU A 445 1.77 10.64 52.28
CA GLU A 445 0.68 11.49 52.76
C GLU A 445 0.94 12.99 52.53
N ALA A 446 2.18 13.45 52.64
CA ALA A 446 2.57 14.82 52.32
C ALA A 446 2.40 15.14 50.81
N ILE A 447 2.61 14.15 49.93
CA ILE A 447 2.39 14.26 48.48
C ILE A 447 0.89 14.26 48.15
N LYS A 448 0.07 13.43 48.82
CA LYS A 448 -1.40 13.44 48.70
C LYS A 448 -2.01 14.78 49.15
N LYS A 449 -1.42 15.46 50.13
CA LYS A 449 -1.87 16.79 50.59
C LYS A 449 -1.49 17.95 49.67
N ARG A 450 -0.63 17.75 48.65
CA ARG A 450 -0.20 18.80 47.70
C ARG A 450 -0.87 18.76 46.32
N THR A 451 -1.69 17.75 46.00
CA THR A 451 -2.29 17.56 44.66
C THR A 451 -3.79 17.87 44.54
N ASN A 452 -4.38 18.63 45.47
CA ASN A 452 -5.64 19.36 45.29
C ASN A 452 -5.49 20.68 46.06
N PRO A 453 -5.82 21.88 45.52
CA PRO A 453 -6.95 22.18 44.61
C PRO A 453 -6.60 23.09 43.41
N ILE A 454 -7.32 23.00 42.28
CA ILE A 454 -8.01 24.12 41.57
C ILE A 454 -9.05 23.48 40.63
N ARG A 455 -10.22 23.17 41.18
CA ARG A 455 -11.48 23.04 40.43
C ARG A 455 -12.51 23.75 41.30
N ASP A 456 -12.77 25.00 40.97
CA ASP A 456 -14.04 25.69 41.13
C ASP A 456 -13.87 27.13 40.62
N SER A 457 -14.49 27.43 39.47
CA SER A 457 -15.32 28.62 39.29
C SER A 457 -15.67 28.85 37.81
N PHE A 458 -16.96 29.15 37.62
CA PHE A 458 -17.64 29.79 36.49
C PHE A 458 -18.40 28.92 35.47
N PRO A 459 -19.62 29.37 35.09
CA PRO A 459 -20.83 28.55 35.18
C PRO A 459 -21.64 28.55 33.86
N GLY A 460 -22.74 27.79 33.86
CA GLY A 460 -23.93 28.16 33.09
C GLY A 460 -24.16 27.40 31.79
N ALA A 461 -24.67 26.18 31.92
CA ALA A 461 -25.58 25.63 30.92
C ALA A 461 -26.92 26.40 31.00
N ALA A 462 -27.42 26.87 29.86
CA ALA A 462 -28.80 27.35 29.71
C ALA A 462 -29.53 26.53 28.63
N SER A 463 -30.51 25.79 29.13
CA SER A 463 -31.76 25.24 28.55
C SER A 463 -32.07 25.33 27.05
N HIS A 464 -32.50 24.18 26.51
CA HIS A 464 -33.33 24.00 25.32
C HIS A 464 -34.62 24.85 25.29
N PRO A 465 -35.16 25.17 24.09
CA PRO A 465 -36.39 24.48 23.68
C PRO A 465 -36.43 24.05 22.20
N SER A 466 -36.69 22.74 22.03
CA SER A 466 -37.66 22.04 21.17
C SER A 466 -38.24 22.63 19.85
N HIS A 467 -38.42 21.71 18.88
CA HIS A 467 -39.25 21.72 17.66
C HIS A 467 -38.63 22.41 16.43
N GLY A 468 -38.40 21.79 15.27
CA GLY A 468 -38.67 20.44 14.75
C GLY A 468 -38.25 20.38 13.27
N GLN A 469 -37.92 19.16 12.79
CA GLN A 469 -37.66 18.75 11.38
C GLN A 469 -36.41 19.37 10.72
N THR A 470 -35.38 18.59 10.32
CA THR A 470 -35.45 17.53 9.32
C THR A 470 -34.25 16.57 9.46
N ILE A 471 -34.50 15.30 9.17
CA ILE A 471 -33.61 14.13 9.22
C ILE A 471 -32.35 14.34 8.34
N LEU A 472 -31.14 14.08 8.86
CA LEU A 472 -30.11 13.12 8.36
C LEU A 472 -28.70 13.29 9.02
N ASN A 473 -28.03 12.14 9.20
CA ASN A 473 -26.74 11.87 9.88
C ASN A 473 -25.48 12.38 9.15
N ALA A 474 -24.39 12.68 9.90
CA ALA A 474 -22.99 12.35 9.57
C ALA A 474 -22.01 12.77 10.70
N ASP A 475 -21.26 11.81 11.26
CA ASP A 475 -19.86 12.02 11.63
C ASP A 475 -19.14 12.58 10.38
N GLU A 476 -18.46 13.73 10.42
CA GLU A 476 -17.42 14.06 9.42
C GLU A 476 -16.51 15.28 9.79
N PRO A 477 -15.26 15.32 9.24
CA PRO A 477 -14.02 15.83 9.84
C PRO A 477 -13.26 16.82 8.94
N LEU A 478 -13.47 18.13 9.10
CA LEU A 478 -13.04 19.10 8.08
C LEU A 478 -11.62 19.68 8.26
N LEU A 479 -10.77 19.07 9.09
CA LEU A 479 -9.32 19.37 9.23
C LEU A 479 -8.48 18.12 9.61
N ALA A 480 -8.88 16.94 9.13
CA ALA A 480 -8.13 15.70 9.43
C ALA A 480 -6.77 15.66 8.70
N GLU A 481 -5.82 14.93 9.31
CA GLU A 481 -4.54 14.58 8.68
C GLU A 481 -4.76 13.90 7.32
N PRO A 482 -3.87 14.11 6.32
CA PRO A 482 -3.96 13.43 5.03
C PRO A 482 -4.03 11.93 5.20
N LEU A 483 -5.03 11.30 4.59
CA LEU A 483 -5.12 9.84 4.57
C LEU A 483 -4.09 9.25 3.61
N GLU A 484 -3.82 7.96 3.74
CA GLU A 484 -2.92 7.24 2.83
C GLU A 484 -3.27 7.43 1.35
N ARG A 485 -4.57 7.38 1.01
CA ARG A 485 -5.06 7.65 -0.34
C ARG A 485 -4.73 9.06 -0.82
N ASP A 486 -4.74 10.05 0.08
CA ASP A 486 -4.44 11.44 -0.26
C ASP A 486 -2.93 11.58 -0.53
N VAL A 487 -2.08 10.97 0.31
CA VAL A 487 -0.63 10.95 0.05
C VAL A 487 -0.32 10.31 -1.29
N LEU A 488 -0.92 9.16 -1.59
CA LEU A 488 -0.69 8.45 -2.85
C LEU A 488 -1.18 9.24 -4.07
N ALA A 489 -2.33 9.92 -3.95
CA ALA A 489 -2.99 10.57 -5.08
C ALA A 489 -2.49 11.99 -5.38
N TYR A 490 -1.93 12.71 -4.40
CA TYR A 490 -1.47 14.08 -4.57
C TYR A 490 0.06 14.24 -4.52
N ARG A 491 0.81 13.17 -4.22
CA ARG A 491 2.28 13.22 -4.29
C ARG A 491 2.76 13.42 -5.73
N TYR A 492 4.00 13.86 -5.89
CA TYR A 492 4.58 13.93 -7.23
C TYR A 492 4.61 12.55 -7.91
N HIS A 493 3.98 12.44 -9.08
CA HIS A 493 4.02 11.20 -9.86
C HIS A 493 5.26 11.15 -10.74
N HIS A 494 6.29 10.45 -10.29
CA HIS A 494 7.35 9.96 -11.19
C HIS A 494 6.95 8.59 -11.71
N GLY A 495 6.74 8.46 -13.02
CA GLY A 495 6.13 7.26 -13.59
C GLY A 495 6.45 6.96 -15.05
N THR A 496 5.92 5.84 -15.49
CA THR A 496 5.93 5.39 -16.88
C THR A 496 4.58 4.78 -17.26
N ASN A 497 4.29 4.80 -18.56
CA ASN A 497 3.15 4.13 -19.13
C ASN A 497 3.44 2.63 -19.30
N LEU A 498 2.49 1.79 -18.91
CA LEU A 498 2.47 0.37 -19.27
C LEU A 498 1.75 0.20 -20.61
N GLY A 499 2.28 0.88 -21.64
CA GLY A 499 1.67 0.99 -22.96
C GLY A 499 1.61 -0.34 -23.69
N ALA A 500 0.58 -0.50 -24.51
CA ALA A 500 0.35 -1.63 -25.40
C ALA A 500 0.23 -3.03 -24.77
N ILE A 501 -0.01 -3.11 -23.45
CA ILE A 501 -0.32 -4.38 -22.76
C ILE A 501 -1.81 -4.72 -22.86
N PHE A 502 -2.70 -3.77 -22.58
CA PHE A 502 -4.17 -3.99 -22.64
C PHE A 502 -4.85 -3.25 -23.80
N VAL A 503 -4.09 -2.50 -24.61
CA VAL A 503 -4.55 -1.84 -25.84
C VAL A 503 -3.42 -1.94 -26.86
N ALA A 504 -3.41 -2.97 -27.69
CA ALA A 504 -2.28 -3.31 -28.54
C ALA A 504 -1.94 -2.20 -29.54
N GLU A 505 -0.63 -1.95 -29.66
CA GLU A 505 -0.03 -1.15 -30.71
C GLU A 505 1.08 -1.96 -31.38
N LYS A 506 0.92 -2.21 -32.68
CA LYS A 506 1.77 -3.15 -33.42
C LYS A 506 3.26 -2.78 -33.43
N TRP A 507 3.59 -1.50 -33.36
CA TRP A 507 4.98 -1.05 -33.36
C TRP A 507 5.68 -1.25 -32.00
N LEU A 508 4.93 -1.33 -30.90
CA LEU A 508 5.43 -1.63 -29.55
C LEU A 508 5.46 -3.15 -29.28
N PHE A 509 4.33 -3.81 -29.55
CA PHE A 509 4.12 -5.23 -29.29
C PHE A 509 3.60 -5.93 -30.55
N GLY A 510 4.43 -5.99 -31.60
CA GLY A 510 4.09 -6.69 -32.83
C GLY A 510 3.85 -8.20 -32.64
N ASN A 511 4.33 -8.78 -31.54
CA ASN A 511 4.19 -10.19 -31.19
C ASN A 511 2.75 -10.62 -30.86
N VAL A 512 1.85 -9.69 -30.52
CA VAL A 512 0.42 -10.01 -30.34
C VAL A 512 -0.33 -10.08 -31.67
N PHE A 513 0.30 -9.67 -32.77
CA PHE A 513 -0.23 -9.76 -34.13
C PHE A 513 0.36 -11.00 -34.83
N PRO A 514 -0.45 -11.84 -35.49
CA PRO A 514 0.08 -12.94 -36.27
C PRO A 514 0.81 -12.42 -37.53
N GLU A 515 1.69 -13.24 -38.09
CA GLU A 515 2.45 -12.88 -39.28
C GLU A 515 1.52 -12.53 -40.45
N GLY A 516 1.79 -11.41 -41.12
CA GLY A 516 0.96 -10.92 -42.22
C GLY A 516 -0.36 -10.24 -41.82
N ALA A 517 -0.64 -10.06 -40.52
CA ALA A 517 -1.80 -9.29 -40.07
C ALA A 517 -1.82 -7.89 -40.69
N THR A 518 -2.99 -7.47 -41.17
CA THR A 518 -3.23 -6.11 -41.68
C THR A 518 -3.82 -5.24 -40.57
N GLY A 519 -3.51 -3.94 -40.57
CA GLY A 519 -3.88 -3.05 -39.47
C GLY A 519 -2.88 -3.07 -38.31
N ASP A 520 -3.20 -2.27 -37.31
CA ASP A 520 -2.31 -1.86 -36.21
C ASP A 520 -3.02 -1.65 -34.86
N SER A 521 -4.35 -1.80 -34.82
CA SER A 521 -5.17 -1.65 -33.60
C SER A 521 -5.40 -2.97 -32.85
N GLU A 522 -5.86 -2.88 -31.59
CA GLU A 522 -6.35 -4.02 -30.81
C GLU A 522 -7.38 -4.85 -31.59
N LEU A 523 -8.36 -4.20 -32.22
CA LEU A 523 -9.38 -4.90 -33.00
C LEU A 523 -8.77 -5.73 -34.13
N ASP A 524 -7.73 -5.21 -34.79
CA ASP A 524 -7.03 -5.92 -35.85
C ASP A 524 -6.24 -7.12 -35.29
N ALA A 525 -5.60 -6.95 -34.14
CA ALA A 525 -4.88 -8.02 -33.45
C ALA A 525 -5.82 -9.18 -33.11
N VAL A 526 -6.90 -8.90 -32.36
CA VAL A 526 -7.83 -9.96 -31.92
C VAL A 526 -8.54 -10.61 -33.10
N LYS A 527 -8.95 -9.83 -34.11
CA LYS A 527 -9.57 -10.37 -35.32
C LYS A 527 -8.63 -11.30 -36.07
N ALA A 528 -7.37 -10.90 -36.25
CA ALA A 528 -6.39 -11.72 -36.96
C ALA A 528 -6.10 -13.02 -36.20
N GLN A 529 -5.94 -12.96 -34.87
CA GLN A 529 -5.71 -14.15 -34.04
C GLN A 529 -6.92 -15.09 -34.02
N VAL A 530 -8.14 -14.57 -33.87
CA VAL A 530 -9.37 -15.39 -33.89
C VAL A 530 -9.56 -16.07 -35.24
N ASN A 531 -9.26 -15.39 -36.35
CA ASN A 531 -9.33 -16.00 -37.67
C ASN A 531 -8.31 -17.14 -37.84
N LEU A 532 -7.16 -17.09 -37.16
CA LEU A 532 -6.09 -18.08 -37.27
C LEU A 532 -6.27 -19.26 -36.30
N HIS A 533 -6.68 -18.99 -35.06
CA HIS A 533 -6.66 -19.96 -33.96
C HIS A 533 -8.03 -20.25 -33.34
N GLY A 534 -9.07 -19.49 -33.69
CA GLY A 534 -10.37 -19.54 -33.01
C GLY A 534 -10.38 -18.78 -31.68
N LEU A 535 -11.58 -18.66 -31.08
CA LEU A 535 -11.83 -17.82 -29.91
C LEU A 535 -11.07 -18.29 -28.66
N ASP A 536 -11.17 -19.57 -28.30
CA ASP A 536 -10.58 -20.08 -27.06
C ASP A 536 -9.04 -20.05 -27.06
N SER A 537 -8.41 -20.45 -28.16
CA SER A 537 -6.95 -20.37 -28.30
C SER A 537 -6.46 -18.93 -28.33
N THR A 538 -7.23 -18.01 -28.95
CA THR A 538 -6.89 -16.58 -28.91
C THR A 538 -6.99 -16.03 -27.49
N ARG A 539 -8.04 -16.40 -26.73
CA ARG A 539 -8.16 -16.05 -25.31
C ARG A 539 -6.93 -16.48 -24.52
N GLN A 540 -6.53 -17.75 -24.63
CA GLN A 540 -5.35 -18.27 -23.94
C GLN A 540 -4.06 -17.53 -24.34
N LEU A 541 -3.93 -17.15 -25.62
CA LEU A 541 -2.79 -16.37 -26.11
C LEU A 541 -2.70 -15.00 -25.43
N PHE A 542 -3.82 -14.27 -25.33
CA PHE A 542 -3.88 -12.97 -24.66
C PHE A 542 -3.67 -13.09 -23.15
N GLU A 543 -4.29 -14.08 -22.50
CA GLU A 543 -4.08 -14.37 -21.07
C GLU A 543 -2.62 -14.72 -20.75
N ASN A 544 -1.96 -15.50 -21.62
CA ASN A 544 -0.53 -15.80 -21.49
C ASN A 544 0.33 -14.56 -21.73
N PHE A 545 -0.03 -13.69 -22.67
CA PHE A 545 0.68 -12.43 -22.90
C PHE A 545 0.60 -11.53 -21.65
N TRP A 546 -0.60 -11.28 -21.11
CA TRP A 546 -0.79 -10.43 -19.94
C TRP A 546 -0.06 -10.97 -18.70
N SER A 547 0.00 -12.30 -18.52
CA SER A 547 0.65 -12.92 -17.37
C SER A 547 2.18 -12.93 -17.44
N THR A 548 2.77 -12.85 -18.64
CA THR A 548 4.23 -13.01 -18.83
C THR A 548 4.96 -11.73 -19.20
N ILE A 549 4.27 -10.70 -19.70
CA ILE A 549 4.94 -9.53 -20.26
C ILE A 549 5.63 -8.64 -19.21
N MET A 550 5.08 -8.57 -18.00
CA MET A 550 5.71 -7.96 -16.83
C MET A 550 6.23 -9.04 -15.89
N THR A 551 7.55 -9.14 -15.76
CA THR A 551 8.20 -10.10 -14.85
C THR A 551 8.35 -9.53 -13.44
N PRO A 552 8.61 -10.36 -12.41
CA PRO A 552 8.92 -9.87 -11.08
C PRO A 552 10.10 -8.86 -11.06
N GLU A 553 11.11 -9.07 -11.92
CA GLU A 553 12.27 -8.20 -12.04
C GLU A 553 11.90 -6.81 -12.60
N ASP A 554 10.90 -6.74 -13.49
CA ASP A 554 10.39 -5.46 -13.99
C ASP A 554 9.80 -4.61 -12.84
N TRP A 555 9.01 -5.24 -11.95
CA TRP A 555 8.44 -4.55 -10.79
C TRP A 555 9.50 -4.10 -9.80
N VAL A 556 10.51 -4.95 -9.55
CA VAL A 556 11.68 -4.59 -8.72
C VAL A 556 12.47 -3.44 -9.35
N PHE A 557 12.68 -3.46 -10.68
CA PHE A 557 13.34 -2.39 -11.40
C PHE A 557 12.58 -1.07 -11.24
N LEU A 558 11.27 -1.07 -11.49
CA LEU A 558 10.42 0.12 -11.37
C LEU A 558 10.48 0.68 -9.94
N ALA A 559 10.36 -0.18 -8.92
CA ALA A 559 10.30 0.23 -7.53
C ALA A 559 11.64 0.78 -7.01
N ASN A 560 12.73 0.07 -7.26
CA ASN A 560 14.00 0.25 -6.55
C ASN A 560 15.08 0.93 -7.39
N LYS A 561 15.13 0.65 -8.70
CA LYS A 561 16.15 1.26 -9.58
C LYS A 561 15.63 2.55 -10.20
N ALA A 562 14.42 2.54 -10.73
CA ALA A 562 13.79 3.72 -11.33
C ALA A 562 13.06 4.61 -10.32
N SER A 563 12.83 4.13 -9.09
CA SER A 563 12.08 4.85 -8.06
C SER A 563 10.73 5.38 -8.55
N VAL A 564 10.04 4.58 -9.37
CA VAL A 564 8.68 4.86 -9.86
C VAL A 564 7.71 4.93 -8.69
N THR A 565 6.96 6.01 -8.64
CA THR A 565 5.90 6.22 -7.64
C THR A 565 4.54 5.74 -8.13
N THR A 566 4.31 5.86 -9.43
CA THR A 566 3.00 5.66 -10.04
C THR A 566 3.19 5.16 -11.47
N VAL A 567 2.43 4.17 -11.90
CA VAL A 567 2.33 3.74 -13.31
C VAL A 567 1.02 4.25 -13.90
N ARG A 568 1.03 4.61 -15.19
CA ARG A 568 -0.18 4.86 -15.99
C ARG A 568 -0.51 3.58 -16.76
N LEU A 569 -1.75 3.10 -16.64
CA LEU A 569 -2.19 1.83 -17.18
C LEU A 569 -3.30 2.04 -18.23
N PRO A 570 -2.94 2.13 -19.52
CA PRO A 570 -3.89 2.20 -20.62
C PRO A 570 -4.76 0.93 -20.70
N ILE A 571 -6.07 1.10 -20.73
CA ILE A 571 -7.05 0.02 -20.91
C ILE A 571 -8.13 0.43 -21.92
N GLY A 572 -8.80 -0.56 -22.54
CA GLY A 572 -9.93 -0.33 -23.42
C GLY A 572 -11.26 -0.77 -22.81
N TYR A 573 -12.38 -0.34 -23.41
CA TYR A 573 -13.70 -0.79 -22.98
C TYR A 573 -13.89 -2.32 -23.11
N PHE A 574 -13.23 -2.93 -24.09
CA PHE A 574 -13.22 -4.39 -24.26
C PHE A 574 -12.46 -5.10 -23.12
N SER A 575 -11.48 -4.45 -22.49
CA SER A 575 -10.73 -5.00 -21.35
C SER A 575 -11.60 -5.17 -20.10
N LEU A 576 -12.78 -4.54 -20.05
CA LEU A 576 -13.73 -4.66 -18.94
C LEU A 576 -14.57 -5.94 -19.02
N GLY A 577 -14.49 -6.67 -20.14
CA GLY A 577 -15.12 -7.96 -20.34
C GLY A 577 -16.17 -8.00 -21.46
N PRO A 578 -16.71 -9.20 -21.76
CA PRO A 578 -17.54 -9.45 -22.93
C PRO A 578 -18.81 -8.60 -23.01
N ASP A 579 -19.38 -8.25 -21.85
CA ASP A 579 -20.61 -7.46 -21.78
C ASP A 579 -20.46 -6.04 -22.33
N PHE A 580 -19.26 -5.45 -22.19
CA PHE A 580 -18.94 -4.13 -22.73
C PHE A 580 -18.63 -4.17 -24.24
N CYS A 581 -18.46 -5.35 -24.84
CA CYS A 581 -18.25 -5.53 -26.27
C CYS A 581 -19.56 -5.62 -27.07
N ARG A 582 -20.72 -5.74 -26.41
CA ARG A 582 -22.02 -5.89 -27.10
C ARG A 582 -22.38 -4.65 -27.91
N SER A 583 -22.88 -4.85 -29.13
CA SER A 583 -23.22 -3.78 -30.08
C SER A 583 -22.04 -2.88 -30.47
N THR A 584 -20.81 -3.40 -30.36
CA THR A 584 -19.59 -2.73 -30.83
C THR A 584 -18.86 -3.61 -31.85
N PRO A 585 -17.83 -3.09 -32.55
CA PRO A 585 -17.00 -3.91 -33.43
C PRO A 585 -16.34 -5.12 -32.75
N PHE A 586 -16.23 -5.11 -31.41
CA PHE A 586 -15.62 -6.19 -30.63
C PHE A 586 -16.61 -7.30 -30.24
N GLU A 587 -17.92 -7.17 -30.52
CA GLU A 587 -18.96 -8.12 -30.05
C GLU A 587 -18.62 -9.59 -30.36
N LYS A 588 -18.16 -9.87 -31.59
CA LYS A 588 -17.80 -11.22 -32.04
C LYS A 588 -16.55 -11.80 -31.36
N TYR A 589 -15.75 -10.94 -30.73
CA TYR A 589 -14.48 -11.29 -30.10
C TYR A 589 -14.51 -11.14 -28.57
N GLY A 590 -15.65 -10.71 -28.01
CA GLY A 590 -15.76 -10.32 -26.60
C GLY A 590 -15.32 -11.41 -25.62
N THR A 591 -15.52 -12.69 -25.95
CA THR A 591 -15.12 -13.83 -25.10
C THR A 591 -13.61 -13.94 -24.91
N VAL A 592 -12.78 -13.39 -25.81
CA VAL A 592 -11.31 -13.29 -25.62
C VAL A 592 -10.98 -12.48 -24.37
N TYR A 593 -11.81 -11.49 -24.01
CA TYR A 593 -11.57 -10.58 -22.90
C TYR A 593 -12.22 -11.00 -21.58
N THR A 594 -12.75 -12.24 -21.50
CA THR A 594 -13.46 -12.76 -20.30
C THR A 594 -12.69 -12.51 -19.01
N ASN A 595 -11.37 -12.71 -19.01
CA ASN A 595 -10.51 -12.55 -17.83
C ASN A 595 -9.67 -11.27 -17.83
N SER A 596 -9.82 -10.38 -18.81
CA SER A 596 -8.94 -9.21 -18.98
C SER A 596 -8.94 -8.29 -17.76
N TRP A 597 -10.11 -8.02 -17.18
CA TRP A 597 -10.24 -7.21 -15.96
C TRP A 597 -9.55 -7.84 -14.74
N LEU A 598 -9.52 -9.17 -14.65
CA LEU A 598 -8.80 -9.86 -13.57
C LEU A 598 -7.29 -9.59 -13.65
N TYR A 599 -6.70 -9.64 -14.84
CA TYR A 599 -5.29 -9.31 -15.05
C TYR A 599 -4.98 -7.84 -14.77
N ILE A 600 -5.88 -6.91 -15.12
CA ILE A 600 -5.75 -5.49 -14.75
C ILE A 600 -5.69 -5.34 -13.22
N LYS A 601 -6.59 -6.01 -12.47
CA LYS A 601 -6.55 -6.01 -11.00
C LYS A 601 -5.27 -6.65 -10.44
N GLN A 602 -4.73 -7.68 -11.08
CA GLN A 602 -3.43 -8.28 -10.70
C GLN A 602 -2.26 -7.31 -10.93
N TYR A 603 -2.28 -6.49 -11.98
CA TYR A 603 -1.27 -5.46 -12.21
C TYR A 603 -1.33 -4.36 -11.16
N ILE A 604 -2.54 -3.90 -10.81
CA ILE A 604 -2.76 -2.94 -9.72
C ILE A 604 -2.22 -3.51 -8.40
N ALA A 605 -2.55 -4.78 -8.08
CA ALA A 605 -2.08 -5.43 -6.86
C ALA A 605 -0.55 -5.63 -6.84
N SER A 606 0.05 -5.99 -7.98
CA SER A 606 1.50 -6.13 -8.14
C SER A 606 2.23 -4.81 -8.00
N ALA A 607 1.70 -3.72 -8.57
CA ALA A 607 2.23 -2.38 -8.37
C ALA A 607 2.14 -1.98 -6.88
N ALA A 608 0.98 -2.20 -6.26
CA ALA A 608 0.73 -1.86 -4.87
C ALA A 608 1.67 -2.60 -3.89
N SER A 609 1.95 -3.89 -4.13
CA SER A 609 2.89 -4.67 -3.32
C SER A 609 4.34 -4.15 -3.38
N HIS A 610 4.66 -3.33 -4.37
CA HIS A 610 5.94 -2.64 -4.52
C HIS A 610 5.89 -1.16 -4.11
N GLY A 611 4.78 -0.70 -3.52
CA GLY A 611 4.61 0.71 -3.14
C GLY A 611 4.37 1.66 -4.32
N ILE A 612 4.00 1.11 -5.49
CA ILE A 612 3.72 1.83 -6.73
C ILE A 612 2.20 2.00 -6.86
N ALA A 613 1.74 3.23 -7.09
CA ALA A 613 0.35 3.55 -7.38
C ALA A 613 0.00 3.33 -8.86
N THR A 614 -1.30 3.31 -9.19
CA THR A 614 -1.79 3.15 -10.55
C THR A 614 -2.78 4.26 -10.90
N LEU A 615 -2.50 4.98 -11.98
CA LEU A 615 -3.47 5.79 -12.72
C LEU A 615 -4.09 4.89 -13.81
N ILE A 616 -5.39 4.64 -13.74
CA ILE A 616 -6.09 3.90 -14.79
C ILE A 616 -6.42 4.87 -15.91
N ASP A 617 -6.03 4.51 -17.13
CA ASP A 617 -6.23 5.33 -18.31
C ASP A 617 -7.23 4.68 -19.26
N PHE A 618 -8.41 5.30 -19.41
CA PHE A 618 -9.42 4.84 -20.35
C PHE A 618 -9.05 5.26 -21.76
N HIS A 619 -8.15 4.46 -22.33
CA HIS A 619 -7.38 4.77 -23.52
C HIS A 619 -8.18 4.51 -24.80
N ALA A 620 -8.88 3.38 -24.86
CA ALA A 620 -9.70 2.99 -26.00
C ALA A 620 -11.19 3.03 -25.64
N LEU A 621 -11.88 4.08 -26.07
CA LEU A 621 -13.31 4.28 -25.86
C LEU A 621 -14.14 3.68 -27.00
N PRO A 622 -15.41 3.31 -26.76
CA PRO A 622 -16.35 2.96 -27.82
C PRO A 622 -16.38 4.03 -28.93
N GLY A 623 -16.07 3.62 -30.16
CA GLY A 623 -15.99 4.52 -31.32
C GLY A 623 -14.74 5.38 -31.44
N GLY A 624 -13.81 5.33 -30.47
CA GLY A 624 -12.57 6.11 -30.47
C GLY A 624 -12.77 7.61 -30.20
N ALA A 625 -11.98 8.16 -29.29
CA ALA A 625 -11.99 9.60 -28.99
C ALA A 625 -11.12 10.42 -29.96
N ASN A 626 -10.26 9.76 -30.74
CA ASN A 626 -9.44 10.32 -31.81
C ASN A 626 -9.44 9.39 -33.03
N CYS A 627 -8.64 9.73 -34.05
CA CYS A 627 -8.54 8.97 -35.29
C CYS A 627 -7.37 7.97 -35.32
N ASP A 628 -6.63 7.82 -34.23
CA ASP A 628 -5.42 7.02 -34.20
C ASP A 628 -5.74 5.59 -33.74
N SER A 629 -4.96 4.63 -34.23
CA SER A 629 -5.24 3.19 -34.03
C SER A 629 -5.15 2.73 -32.57
N HIS A 630 -4.38 3.46 -31.75
CA HIS A 630 -4.33 3.28 -30.30
C HIS A 630 -5.67 3.56 -29.58
N SER A 631 -6.67 4.17 -30.25
CA SER A 631 -8.06 4.20 -29.76
C SER A 631 -8.76 2.82 -29.83
N GLY A 632 -8.03 1.76 -30.18
CA GLY A 632 -8.50 0.36 -30.21
C GLY A 632 -9.08 -0.08 -31.55
N THR A 633 -9.26 0.83 -32.51
CA THR A 633 -9.72 0.50 -33.88
C THR A 633 -8.99 1.34 -34.93
N SER A 634 -8.67 0.75 -36.07
CA SER A 634 -8.11 1.48 -37.23
C SER A 634 -9.19 2.07 -38.15
N CYS A 635 -10.28 2.59 -37.56
CA CYS A 635 -11.36 3.23 -38.32
C CYS A 635 -10.99 4.63 -38.84
N HIS A 636 -9.93 5.22 -38.28
CA HIS A 636 -9.43 6.56 -38.59
C HIS A 636 -10.44 7.69 -38.37
N LYS A 637 -11.36 7.49 -37.42
CA LYS A 637 -12.43 8.42 -37.07
C LYS A 637 -12.62 8.48 -35.56
N ALA A 638 -12.92 9.67 -35.06
CA ALA A 638 -13.30 9.89 -33.65
C ALA A 638 -14.83 9.74 -33.48
N GLU A 639 -15.37 8.53 -33.64
CA GLU A 639 -16.82 8.27 -33.65
C GLU A 639 -17.46 8.25 -32.27
N LEU A 640 -16.69 8.41 -31.19
CA LEU A 640 -17.25 8.69 -29.86
C LEU A 640 -18.11 9.95 -29.89
N TRP A 641 -17.58 11.01 -30.50
CA TRP A 641 -18.20 12.33 -30.50
C TRP A 641 -19.40 12.37 -31.45
N GLY A 642 -20.55 12.80 -30.96
CA GLY A 642 -21.80 12.84 -31.72
C GLY A 642 -22.53 11.49 -31.83
N ASN A 643 -22.02 10.42 -31.21
CA ASN A 643 -22.71 9.13 -31.12
C ASN A 643 -23.20 8.84 -29.70
N SER A 644 -24.50 8.99 -29.47
CA SER A 644 -25.11 8.83 -28.14
C SER A 644 -24.97 7.41 -27.56
N LYS A 645 -24.89 6.37 -28.40
CA LYS A 645 -24.68 4.99 -27.93
C LYS A 645 -23.26 4.81 -27.41
N ASN A 646 -22.27 5.32 -28.14
CA ASN A 646 -20.87 5.27 -27.72
C ASN A 646 -20.66 6.07 -26.43
N LEU A 647 -21.16 7.31 -26.35
CA LEU A 647 -21.08 8.13 -25.13
C LEU A 647 -21.72 7.42 -23.93
N LYS A 648 -22.92 6.85 -24.09
CA LYS A 648 -23.61 6.12 -23.01
C LYS A 648 -22.82 4.91 -22.54
N LEU A 649 -22.26 4.13 -23.47
CA LEU A 649 -21.42 2.97 -23.11
C LEU A 649 -20.15 3.42 -22.37
N SER A 650 -19.50 4.50 -22.81
CA SER A 650 -18.34 5.08 -22.11
C SER A 650 -18.66 5.47 -20.67
N VAL A 651 -19.82 6.09 -20.41
CA VAL A 651 -20.25 6.42 -19.04
C VAL A 651 -20.41 5.16 -18.20
N GLU A 652 -21.03 4.10 -18.72
CA GLU A 652 -21.19 2.84 -17.99
C GLU A 652 -19.85 2.12 -17.72
N CYS A 653 -18.92 2.15 -18.68
CA CYS A 653 -17.55 1.67 -18.49
C CYS A 653 -16.84 2.41 -17.35
N LEU A 654 -16.88 3.74 -17.35
CA LEU A 654 -16.22 4.57 -16.33
C LEU A 654 -16.84 4.37 -14.94
N LYS A 655 -18.17 4.21 -14.85
CA LYS A 655 -18.86 3.85 -13.60
C LYS A 655 -18.47 2.47 -13.09
N PHE A 656 -18.31 1.49 -13.98
CA PHE A 656 -17.83 0.16 -13.63
C PHE A 656 -16.43 0.24 -13.03
N ILE A 657 -15.50 0.90 -13.71
CA ILE A 657 -14.12 1.07 -13.23
C ILE A 657 -14.11 1.75 -11.85
N ALA A 658 -14.81 2.88 -11.71
CA ALA A 658 -14.85 3.60 -10.44
C ALA A 658 -15.45 2.79 -9.29
N ASN A 659 -16.47 1.95 -9.55
CA ASN A 659 -17.04 1.10 -8.51
C ASN A 659 -16.11 -0.06 -8.12
N GLU A 660 -15.40 -0.66 -9.09
CA GLU A 660 -14.46 -1.75 -8.84
C GLU A 660 -13.20 -1.28 -8.10
N THR A 661 -12.82 0.00 -8.21
CA THR A 661 -11.55 0.52 -7.66
C THR A 661 -11.71 1.42 -6.43
N LYS A 662 -12.94 1.78 -6.02
CA LYS A 662 -13.18 2.74 -4.93
C LYS A 662 -12.50 2.38 -3.60
N ASP A 663 -12.31 1.09 -3.34
CA ASP A 663 -11.71 0.56 -2.09
C ASP A 663 -10.23 0.18 -2.28
N MET A 664 -9.62 0.52 -3.42
CA MET A 664 -8.22 0.27 -3.75
C MET A 664 -7.39 1.55 -3.57
N PRO A 665 -6.73 1.78 -2.40
CA PRO A 665 -6.07 3.06 -2.11
C PRO A 665 -4.89 3.40 -3.03
N PHE A 666 -4.34 2.40 -3.72
CA PHE A 666 -3.28 2.59 -4.72
C PHE A 666 -3.79 2.94 -6.12
N VAL A 667 -5.10 2.90 -6.36
CA VAL A 667 -5.69 3.48 -7.57
C VAL A 667 -5.91 4.96 -7.29
N ILE A 668 -5.02 5.78 -7.84
CA ILE A 668 -4.94 7.21 -7.52
C ILE A 668 -5.92 8.07 -8.33
N GLY A 669 -6.45 7.54 -9.43
CA GLY A 669 -7.43 8.23 -10.23
C GLY A 669 -7.78 7.49 -11.52
N LEU A 670 -8.65 8.13 -12.29
CA LEU A 670 -9.18 7.63 -13.56
C LEU A 670 -9.08 8.73 -14.63
N GLN A 671 -8.30 8.49 -15.67
CA GLN A 671 -8.28 9.31 -16.88
C GLN A 671 -9.50 8.93 -17.73
N LEU A 672 -10.39 9.90 -17.97
CA LEU A 672 -11.69 9.66 -18.59
C LEU A 672 -11.58 9.36 -20.08
N VAL A 673 -10.66 10.05 -20.75
CA VAL A 673 -10.45 10.01 -22.20
C VAL A 673 -8.99 10.24 -22.47
N ASN A 674 -8.31 9.31 -23.15
CA ASN A 674 -7.00 9.54 -23.72
C ASN A 674 -7.08 10.37 -25.02
N GLU A 675 -6.18 11.33 -25.18
CA GLU A 675 -5.97 12.13 -26.41
C GLU A 675 -7.24 12.48 -27.19
N ALA A 676 -8.19 13.18 -26.57
CA ALA A 676 -9.42 13.58 -27.24
C ALA A 676 -9.11 14.38 -28.52
N ALA A 677 -9.90 14.16 -29.58
CA ALA A 677 -9.77 14.92 -30.81
C ALA A 677 -9.82 16.44 -30.55
N TYR A 678 -8.98 17.19 -31.26
CA TYR A 678 -8.90 18.65 -31.10
C TYR A 678 -10.27 19.30 -31.25
N ARG A 679 -10.68 20.07 -30.23
CA ARG A 679 -12.00 20.73 -30.15
C ARG A 679 -13.17 19.79 -30.41
N ALA A 680 -13.12 18.58 -29.85
CA ALA A 680 -14.22 17.63 -29.89
C ALA A 680 -15.52 18.25 -29.36
N HIS A 681 -16.55 18.30 -30.22
CA HIS A 681 -17.85 18.85 -29.87
C HIS A 681 -18.55 17.93 -28.85
N GLY A 682 -19.02 18.50 -27.74
CA GLY A 682 -19.67 17.74 -26.67
C GLY A 682 -18.71 17.17 -25.61
N MET A 683 -17.40 17.44 -25.70
CA MET A 683 -16.38 16.85 -24.81
C MET A 683 -16.56 17.28 -23.35
N TYR A 684 -16.76 18.58 -23.11
CA TYR A 684 -16.91 19.08 -21.74
C TYR A 684 -18.28 18.74 -21.15
N GLU A 685 -19.33 18.64 -21.97
CA GLU A 685 -20.65 18.14 -21.56
C GLU A 685 -20.58 16.66 -21.15
N PHE A 686 -19.80 15.87 -21.89
CA PHE A 686 -19.50 14.48 -21.51
C PHE A 686 -18.72 14.42 -20.19
N TYR A 687 -17.71 15.28 -19.99
CA TYR A 687 -16.98 15.35 -18.73
C TYR A 687 -17.88 15.77 -17.56
N ASP A 688 -18.75 16.78 -17.72
CA ASP A 688 -19.72 17.19 -16.71
C ASP A 688 -20.61 16.01 -16.30
N GLN A 689 -21.13 15.25 -17.27
CA GLN A 689 -21.95 14.07 -17.01
C GLN A 689 -21.17 13.00 -16.24
N VAL A 690 -19.99 12.61 -16.73
CA VAL A 690 -19.18 11.55 -16.13
C VAL A 690 -18.77 11.94 -14.72
N ILE A 691 -18.21 13.13 -14.53
CA ILE A 691 -17.75 13.60 -13.20
C ILE A 691 -18.92 13.61 -12.21
N GLY A 692 -20.12 14.00 -12.64
CA GLY A 692 -21.32 13.93 -11.82
C GLY A 692 -21.70 12.50 -11.41
N GLU A 693 -21.61 11.54 -12.33
CA GLU A 693 -21.87 10.11 -12.03
C GLU A 693 -20.79 9.52 -11.12
N LEU A 694 -19.51 9.78 -11.40
CA LEU A 694 -18.39 9.27 -10.61
C LEU A 694 -18.35 9.86 -9.20
N GLY A 695 -18.67 11.14 -9.04
CA GLY A 695 -18.74 11.79 -7.73
C GLY A 695 -19.80 11.21 -6.80
N ARG A 696 -20.86 10.59 -7.35
CA ARG A 696 -21.86 9.85 -6.55
C ARG A 696 -21.36 8.48 -6.09
N ILE A 697 -20.38 7.90 -6.80
CA ILE A 697 -19.77 6.61 -6.46
C ILE A 697 -18.62 6.81 -5.47
N ASN A 698 -17.73 7.74 -5.78
CA ASN A 698 -16.57 8.08 -4.98
C ASN A 698 -16.29 9.60 -5.09
N PRO A 699 -16.74 10.41 -4.11
CA PRO A 699 -16.54 11.85 -4.14
C PRO A 699 -15.06 12.27 -4.01
N HIS A 700 -14.18 11.36 -3.57
CA HIS A 700 -12.75 11.61 -3.42
C HIS A 700 -11.92 11.13 -4.62
N LEU A 701 -12.57 10.65 -5.68
CA LEU A 701 -11.86 10.19 -6.88
C LEU A 701 -11.22 11.38 -7.60
N ASN A 702 -9.92 11.28 -7.87
CA ASN A 702 -9.25 12.18 -8.81
C ASN A 702 -9.57 11.72 -10.24
N VAL A 703 -10.10 12.65 -11.01
CA VAL A 703 -10.47 12.46 -12.40
C VAL A 703 -9.46 13.21 -13.26
N TYR A 704 -8.86 12.52 -14.21
CA TYR A 704 -7.95 13.11 -15.16
C TYR A 704 -8.71 13.30 -16.49
N ILE A 705 -8.48 14.44 -17.14
CA ILE A 705 -9.09 14.78 -18.44
C ILE A 705 -8.01 15.05 -19.48
N SER A 706 -8.23 14.61 -20.71
CA SER A 706 -7.40 15.03 -21.84
C SER A 706 -7.53 16.54 -22.03
N ASP A 707 -6.41 17.19 -22.32
CA ASP A 707 -6.41 18.60 -22.73
C ASP A 707 -7.05 18.85 -24.11
N GLY A 708 -7.37 17.79 -24.87
CA GLY A 708 -7.91 17.89 -26.22
C GLY A 708 -7.02 18.73 -27.15
N TRP A 709 -5.70 18.73 -26.90
CA TRP A 709 -4.70 19.57 -27.56
C TRP A 709 -4.94 21.09 -27.40
N ASP A 710 -5.68 21.49 -26.35
CA ASP A 710 -5.90 22.87 -25.93
C ASP A 710 -5.87 22.99 -24.39
N ILE A 711 -4.65 22.93 -23.86
CA ILE A 711 -4.37 22.99 -22.41
C ILE A 711 -4.97 24.22 -21.73
N ASN A 712 -5.05 25.37 -22.40
CA ASN A 712 -5.59 26.58 -21.79
C ASN A 712 -7.09 26.44 -21.48
N THR A 713 -7.86 25.91 -22.43
CA THR A 713 -9.29 25.67 -22.25
C THR A 713 -9.52 24.57 -21.20
N ALA A 714 -8.72 23.50 -21.23
CA ALA A 714 -8.81 22.42 -20.25
C ALA A 714 -8.48 22.90 -18.82
N LEU A 715 -7.48 23.77 -18.66
CA LEU A 715 -7.14 24.38 -17.38
C LEU A 715 -8.26 25.30 -16.85
N GLN A 716 -8.87 26.11 -17.72
CA GLN A 716 -10.03 26.92 -17.33
C GLN A 716 -11.19 26.04 -16.83
N TYR A 717 -11.45 24.93 -17.50
CA TYR A 717 -12.45 23.95 -17.08
C TYR A 717 -12.09 23.31 -15.74
N SER A 718 -10.87 22.78 -15.59
CA SER A 718 -10.37 22.16 -14.36
C SER A 718 -10.46 23.10 -13.15
N ILE A 719 -9.98 24.34 -13.27
CA ILE A 719 -10.05 25.37 -12.21
C ILE A 719 -11.51 25.61 -11.78
N LYS A 720 -12.41 25.76 -12.76
CA LYS A 720 -13.84 25.95 -12.49
C LYS A 720 -14.45 24.77 -11.75
N MET A 721 -14.08 23.54 -12.12
CA MET A 721 -14.60 22.33 -11.48
C MET A 721 -14.05 22.15 -10.07
N ASN A 722 -12.75 22.34 -9.88
CA ASN A 722 -12.09 22.23 -8.57
C ASN A 722 -12.59 23.25 -7.56
N GLY A 723 -13.11 24.40 -8.01
CA GLY A 723 -13.76 25.38 -7.14
C GLY A 723 -15.14 24.98 -6.61
N ARG A 724 -15.79 23.94 -7.16
CA ARG A 724 -17.16 23.51 -6.79
C ARG A 724 -17.20 22.45 -5.69
N GLY A 725 -16.07 21.78 -5.42
CA GLY A 725 -16.01 20.58 -4.57
C GLY A 725 -16.49 19.31 -5.28
N GLY A 726 -16.18 18.14 -4.70
CA GLY A 726 -16.41 16.81 -5.30
C GLY A 726 -15.14 16.18 -5.86
N CYS A 727 -15.26 15.43 -6.96
CA CYS A 727 -14.10 14.85 -7.66
C CYS A 727 -13.12 15.95 -8.07
N SER A 728 -11.84 15.77 -7.76
CA SER A 728 -10.80 16.68 -8.25
C SER A 728 -10.56 16.42 -9.74
N VAL A 729 -10.40 17.48 -10.52
CA VAL A 729 -10.18 17.43 -11.96
C VAL A 729 -8.75 17.87 -12.28
N ILE A 730 -7.97 16.95 -12.85
CA ILE A 730 -6.56 17.15 -13.22
C ILE A 730 -6.47 17.11 -14.74
N VAL A 731 -5.71 18.04 -15.33
CA VAL A 731 -5.48 18.06 -16.77
C VAL A 731 -4.30 17.14 -17.09
N ASP A 732 -4.50 16.22 -18.03
CA ASP A 732 -3.47 15.41 -18.62
C ASP A 732 -3.06 16.01 -19.98
N THR A 733 -1.77 16.34 -20.13
CA THR A 733 -1.19 16.88 -21.36
C THR A 733 -0.06 16.01 -21.86
N HIS A 734 0.03 15.83 -23.18
CA HIS A 734 1.05 15.03 -23.82
C HIS A 734 2.08 15.95 -24.49
N LYS A 735 3.37 15.80 -24.16
CA LYS A 735 4.45 16.67 -24.64
C LYS A 735 5.45 15.86 -25.46
N TYR A 736 5.32 15.97 -26.78
CA TYR A 736 6.23 15.39 -27.76
C TYR A 736 6.89 16.48 -28.61
N TYR A 737 8.17 16.32 -28.90
CA TYR A 737 8.97 17.28 -29.70
C TYR A 737 9.48 16.64 -31.01
N THR A 738 8.76 15.65 -31.53
CA THR A 738 9.15 14.85 -32.70
C THR A 738 8.11 14.87 -33.82
N PHE A 739 6.84 15.15 -33.50
CA PHE A 739 5.74 15.02 -34.46
C PHE A 739 5.38 16.32 -35.19
N ALA A 740 5.47 17.47 -34.52
CA ALA A 740 5.10 18.76 -35.11
C ALA A 740 6.12 19.22 -36.16
N GLU A 741 5.64 19.76 -37.29
CA GLU A 741 6.51 20.23 -38.37
C GLU A 741 7.41 21.40 -37.95
N GLU A 742 7.04 22.14 -36.92
CA GLU A 742 7.89 23.16 -36.31
C GLU A 742 9.09 22.54 -35.60
N ASP A 743 8.90 21.45 -34.85
CA ASP A 743 9.98 20.77 -34.10
C ASP A 743 10.97 20.06 -35.03
N LYS A 744 10.46 19.48 -36.11
CA LYS A 744 11.24 18.79 -37.14
C LYS A 744 12.27 19.68 -37.85
N LYS A 745 12.12 21.01 -37.74
CA LYS A 745 13.04 22.03 -38.29
C LYS A 745 14.12 22.46 -37.31
N LEU A 746 13.98 22.10 -36.02
CA LEU A 746 14.90 22.48 -34.96
C LEU A 746 16.01 21.43 -34.81
N ASN A 747 17.21 21.88 -34.50
CA ASN A 747 18.30 20.99 -34.09
C ASN A 747 18.13 20.57 -32.61
N PRO A 748 18.89 19.57 -32.10
CA PRO A 748 18.65 19.03 -30.77
C PRO A 748 18.86 20.06 -29.65
N HIS A 749 19.79 21.02 -29.80
CA HIS A 749 20.01 22.07 -28.82
C HIS A 749 18.79 22.99 -28.69
N GLN A 750 18.23 23.39 -29.83
CA GLN A 750 17.03 24.23 -29.87
C GLN A 750 15.81 23.52 -29.28
N ILE A 751 15.66 22.21 -29.53
CA ILE A 751 14.59 21.40 -28.93
C ILE A 751 14.74 21.35 -27.40
N ILE A 752 15.95 21.14 -26.89
CA ILE A 752 16.23 21.15 -25.45
C ILE A 752 15.87 22.50 -24.81
N GLU A 753 16.20 23.61 -25.47
CA GLU A 753 15.86 24.95 -25.00
C GLU A 753 14.35 25.23 -25.03
N LYS A 754 13.61 24.61 -25.95
CA LYS A 754 12.16 24.78 -26.09
C LYS A 754 11.37 24.15 -24.93
N VAL A 755 11.92 23.19 -24.19
CA VAL A 755 11.20 22.46 -23.13
C VAL A 755 10.70 23.40 -22.03
N ASN A 756 9.37 23.57 -21.94
CA ASN A 756 8.69 24.37 -20.92
C ASN A 756 7.22 23.95 -20.71
N LEU A 757 6.57 24.53 -19.68
CA LEU A 757 5.13 24.47 -19.40
C LEU A 757 4.62 25.89 -19.08
N ALA A 758 4.92 26.86 -19.94
CA ALA A 758 4.60 28.28 -19.71
C ALA A 758 3.08 28.53 -19.55
N GLU A 759 2.24 27.64 -20.07
CA GLU A 759 0.77 27.73 -19.96
C GLU A 759 0.28 27.72 -18.50
N LEU A 760 1.09 27.21 -17.56
CA LEU A 760 0.76 27.15 -16.14
C LEU A 760 1.13 28.41 -15.35
N GLU A 761 2.06 29.23 -15.82
CA GLU A 761 2.61 30.36 -15.04
C GLU A 761 1.51 31.29 -14.53
N ASN A 762 0.55 31.63 -15.39
CA ASN A 762 -0.56 32.53 -15.06
C ASN A 762 -1.77 31.83 -14.42
N LYS A 763 -1.65 30.53 -14.12
CA LYS A 763 -2.71 29.69 -13.50
C LYS A 763 -2.34 29.25 -12.09
N LYS A 764 -1.09 29.44 -11.68
CA LYS A 764 -0.62 29.14 -10.32
C LYS A 764 -1.50 29.85 -9.29
N GLY A 765 -1.85 29.16 -8.20
CA GLY A 765 -2.71 29.69 -7.15
C GLY A 765 -4.21 29.42 -7.33
N GLN A 766 -4.67 28.99 -8.51
CA GLN A 766 -6.11 28.93 -8.83
C GLN A 766 -6.73 27.53 -8.66
N GLY A 767 -6.01 26.57 -8.08
CA GLY A 767 -6.48 25.18 -7.97
C GLY A 767 -6.32 24.37 -9.27
N ALA A 768 -5.42 24.79 -10.15
CA ALA A 768 -5.03 24.03 -11.33
C ALA A 768 -4.14 22.84 -10.95
N ALA A 769 -4.30 21.71 -11.64
CA ALA A 769 -3.34 20.61 -11.58
C ALA A 769 -3.12 20.05 -12.98
N VAL A 770 -1.85 19.82 -13.32
CA VAL A 770 -1.43 19.20 -14.57
C VAL A 770 -0.52 18.04 -14.28
N VAL A 771 -0.66 16.98 -15.06
CA VAL A 771 0.35 15.94 -15.24
C VAL A 771 0.76 15.88 -16.71
N VAL A 772 2.02 15.57 -16.97
CA VAL A 772 2.49 15.21 -18.30
C VAL A 772 2.30 13.69 -18.47
N GLY A 773 1.13 13.25 -18.95
CA GLY A 773 0.78 11.83 -19.06
C GLY A 773 1.58 11.07 -20.10
N GLU A 774 2.14 11.78 -21.08
CA GLU A 774 3.04 11.18 -22.05
C GLU A 774 4.14 12.16 -22.50
N TYR A 775 5.37 11.65 -22.52
CA TYR A 775 6.54 12.29 -23.13
C TYR A 775 7.61 11.22 -23.43
N SER A 776 8.58 11.54 -24.29
CA SER A 776 9.69 10.63 -24.62
C SER A 776 11.01 11.37 -24.84
N CYS A 777 12.11 10.64 -25.04
CA CYS A 777 13.43 11.21 -25.38
C CYS A 777 13.67 11.30 -26.91
N VAL A 778 12.61 11.16 -27.71
CA VAL A 778 12.73 11.00 -29.17
C VAL A 778 12.71 12.36 -29.86
N MET A 779 13.57 12.52 -30.85
CA MET A 779 13.56 13.63 -31.81
C MET A 779 13.51 13.09 -33.24
N ASP A 780 12.92 13.84 -34.17
CA ASP A 780 12.81 13.44 -35.57
C ASP A 780 14.19 13.28 -36.21
N GLY A 781 14.30 12.36 -37.19
CA GLY A 781 15.54 12.13 -37.95
C GLY A 781 16.14 13.39 -38.57
N ARG A 782 15.29 14.34 -38.99
CA ARG A 782 15.70 15.63 -39.56
C ARG A 782 16.35 16.54 -38.53
N SER A 783 15.93 16.46 -37.26
CA SER A 783 16.50 17.26 -36.18
C SER A 783 17.97 16.91 -35.94
N TRP A 784 18.38 15.66 -36.16
CA TRP A 784 19.75 15.21 -35.92
C TRP A 784 20.78 15.70 -36.95
N GLY A 785 20.36 15.99 -38.19
CA GLY A 785 21.28 16.41 -39.26
C GLY A 785 22.48 15.46 -39.43
N ASN A 786 23.70 15.98 -39.19
CA ASN A 786 24.95 15.20 -39.27
C ASN A 786 25.45 14.64 -37.91
N ILE A 787 24.74 14.89 -36.81
CA ILE A 787 25.12 14.44 -35.45
C ILE A 787 24.97 12.92 -35.36
N LYS A 788 26.04 12.23 -34.95
CA LYS A 788 26.10 10.75 -34.89
C LYS A 788 26.90 10.26 -33.69
N GLY A 789 26.74 8.97 -33.36
CA GLY A 789 27.54 8.30 -32.33
C GLY A 789 27.30 8.88 -30.93
N ASN A 790 28.39 9.12 -30.19
CA ASN A 790 28.33 9.54 -28.79
C ASN A 790 27.60 10.89 -28.59
N GLU A 791 27.77 11.83 -29.52
CA GLU A 791 27.12 13.15 -29.43
C GLU A 791 25.59 13.04 -29.42
N ARG A 792 25.02 12.12 -30.23
CA ARG A 792 23.58 11.84 -30.22
C ARG A 792 23.12 11.34 -28.85
N LYS A 793 23.85 10.37 -28.27
CA LYS A 793 23.52 9.79 -26.97
C LYS A 793 23.56 10.86 -25.85
N ASP A 794 24.57 11.72 -25.87
CA ASP A 794 24.72 12.79 -24.88
C ASP A 794 23.59 13.83 -25.00
N LEU A 795 23.21 14.21 -26.21
CA LEU A 795 22.11 15.14 -26.45
C LEU A 795 20.75 14.55 -26.06
N ALA A 796 20.48 13.29 -26.38
CA ALA A 796 19.27 12.59 -25.93
C ALA A 796 19.20 12.52 -24.40
N THR A 797 20.34 12.26 -23.74
CA THR A 797 20.44 12.24 -22.27
C THR A 797 20.14 13.62 -21.67
N ARG A 798 20.72 14.69 -22.25
CA ARG A 798 20.46 16.07 -21.84
C ARG A 798 19.00 16.47 -22.05
N PHE A 799 18.39 16.01 -23.14
CA PHE A 799 16.99 16.26 -23.44
C PHE A 799 16.06 15.60 -22.42
N GLY A 800 16.27 14.32 -22.11
CA GLY A 800 15.53 13.65 -21.06
C GLY A 800 15.63 14.36 -19.71
N LYS A 801 16.85 14.74 -19.30
CA LYS A 801 17.08 15.44 -18.02
C LYS A 801 16.35 16.77 -17.97
N LYS A 802 16.48 17.58 -19.02
CA LYS A 802 15.81 18.88 -19.12
C LYS A 802 14.29 18.74 -19.00
N GLN A 803 13.70 17.72 -19.63
CA GLN A 803 12.29 17.39 -19.49
C GLN A 803 11.95 17.02 -18.03
N THR A 804 12.63 16.03 -17.44
CA THR A 804 12.35 15.59 -16.07
C THR A 804 12.49 16.71 -15.02
N GLU A 805 13.50 17.57 -15.14
CA GLU A 805 13.71 18.72 -14.25
C GLU A 805 12.60 19.76 -14.40
N THR A 806 12.12 19.95 -15.62
CA THR A 806 11.01 20.87 -15.90
C THR A 806 9.71 20.33 -15.34
N TRP A 807 9.41 19.05 -15.56
CA TRP A 807 8.18 18.42 -15.05
C TRP A 807 8.15 18.39 -13.52
N TRP A 808 9.27 18.05 -12.88
CA TRP A 808 9.42 18.04 -11.42
C TRP A 808 9.12 19.40 -10.77
N ARG A 809 9.47 20.50 -11.46
CA ARG A 809 9.30 21.86 -10.95
C ARG A 809 7.91 22.42 -11.24
N GLU A 810 7.36 22.15 -12.42
CA GLU A 810 6.19 22.88 -12.93
C GLU A 810 4.85 22.15 -12.78
N CYS A 811 4.83 20.82 -12.60
CA CYS A 811 3.59 20.04 -12.62
C CYS A 811 3.52 18.94 -11.55
N GLY A 812 2.35 18.30 -11.41
CA GLY A 812 2.10 17.29 -10.37
C GLY A 812 2.70 15.91 -10.66
N GLY A 813 3.28 15.70 -11.84
CA GLY A 813 3.86 14.43 -12.22
C GLY A 813 4.07 14.28 -13.73
N SER A 814 4.80 13.24 -14.10
CA SER A 814 5.12 12.89 -15.48
C SER A 814 5.18 11.39 -15.67
N PHE A 815 4.61 10.89 -16.77
CA PHE A 815 4.62 9.49 -17.15
C PHE A 815 5.33 9.33 -18.50
N PHE A 816 6.47 8.65 -18.50
CA PHE A 816 7.25 8.41 -19.71
C PHE A 816 6.53 7.40 -20.62
N TRP A 817 6.37 7.72 -21.89
CA TRP A 817 5.85 6.80 -22.90
C TRP A 817 7.03 6.13 -23.63
N THR A 818 7.30 4.83 -23.43
CA THR A 818 6.62 3.81 -22.60
C THR A 818 7.62 2.99 -21.78
N TYR A 819 7.18 2.05 -20.93
CA TYR A 819 8.08 1.26 -20.07
C TYR A 819 9.17 0.52 -20.86
N LYS A 820 8.74 -0.35 -21.78
CA LYS A 820 9.59 -1.16 -22.68
C LYS A 820 8.80 -1.58 -23.93
N MET A 821 9.50 -2.10 -24.93
CA MET A 821 8.90 -2.75 -26.11
C MET A 821 9.05 -4.27 -26.03
N ALA A 822 8.28 -5.03 -26.83
CA ALA A 822 8.36 -6.49 -26.84
C ALA A 822 9.75 -7.04 -27.20
N TRP A 823 10.41 -6.38 -28.14
CA TRP A 823 11.64 -6.85 -28.80
C TRP A 823 12.93 -6.18 -28.31
N MET A 824 12.84 -5.14 -27.48
CA MET A 824 13.98 -4.38 -26.98
C MET A 824 13.60 -3.49 -25.78
N PRO A 825 14.57 -3.05 -24.97
CA PRO A 825 14.32 -2.13 -23.85
C PRO A 825 13.63 -0.80 -24.23
N GLY A 826 13.70 -0.41 -25.51
CA GLY A 826 12.83 0.59 -26.15
C GLY A 826 13.55 1.79 -26.77
N GLY A 827 14.88 1.89 -26.65
CA GLY A 827 15.65 3.00 -27.19
C GLY A 827 15.25 4.33 -26.56
N GLU A 828 15.10 5.36 -27.39
CA GLU A 828 14.63 6.70 -26.97
C GLU A 828 13.14 6.70 -26.53
N TRP A 829 12.39 5.63 -26.83
CA TRP A 829 11.01 5.39 -26.39
C TRP A 829 10.91 4.48 -25.15
N GLY A 830 12.01 3.93 -24.65
CA GLY A 830 12.01 2.97 -23.54
C GLY A 830 12.42 3.59 -22.22
N PHE A 831 11.50 3.71 -21.26
CA PHE A 831 11.78 4.22 -19.92
C PHE A 831 12.87 3.41 -19.24
N SER A 832 12.81 2.08 -19.31
CA SER A 832 13.83 1.20 -18.71
C SER A 832 15.25 1.52 -19.20
N GLU A 833 15.39 1.79 -20.51
CA GLU A 833 16.65 2.14 -21.15
C GLU A 833 17.07 3.58 -20.83
N GLN A 834 16.15 4.54 -20.92
CA GLN A 834 16.43 5.96 -20.67
C GLN A 834 16.77 6.24 -19.20
N THR A 835 16.12 5.55 -18.26
CA THR A 835 16.50 5.59 -16.84
C THR A 835 17.88 4.98 -16.63
N THR A 836 18.19 3.84 -17.25
CA THR A 836 19.51 3.20 -17.14
C THR A 836 20.62 4.07 -17.74
N ASN A 837 20.33 4.81 -18.81
CA ASN A 837 21.26 5.77 -19.42
C ASN A 837 21.38 7.09 -18.63
N GLY A 838 20.57 7.29 -17.58
CA GLY A 838 20.55 8.53 -16.80
C GLY A 838 19.86 9.70 -17.49
N ALA A 839 19.13 9.45 -18.59
CA ALA A 839 18.33 10.45 -19.28
C ALA A 839 17.05 10.78 -18.52
N VAL A 840 16.47 9.81 -17.82
CA VAL A 840 15.26 9.98 -16.99
C VAL A 840 15.61 9.62 -15.55
N PRO A 841 16.30 10.51 -14.80
CA PRO A 841 16.67 10.25 -13.43
C PRO A 841 15.45 10.26 -12.52
N ALA A 842 15.52 9.46 -11.44
CA ALA A 842 14.57 9.55 -10.35
C ALA A 842 14.65 10.92 -9.66
N PRO A 843 13.55 11.45 -9.12
CA PRO A 843 13.60 12.66 -8.32
C PRO A 843 14.49 12.49 -7.09
N PRO A 844 15.24 13.52 -6.67
CA PRO A 844 16.18 13.42 -5.55
C PRO A 844 15.56 12.84 -4.27
N LEU A 845 14.34 13.27 -3.94
CA LEU A 845 13.57 12.80 -2.79
C LEU A 845 13.27 11.30 -2.83
N ALA A 846 12.96 10.76 -4.02
CA ALA A 846 12.59 9.36 -4.18
C ALA A 846 13.78 8.41 -3.91
N THR A 847 15.00 8.94 -3.95
CA THR A 847 16.26 8.21 -3.73
C THR A 847 16.95 8.51 -2.41
N ALA A 848 16.40 9.41 -1.58
CA ALA A 848 17.00 9.78 -0.30
C ALA A 848 17.13 8.55 0.63
N ASP A 849 18.29 8.41 1.28
CA ASP A 849 18.46 7.35 2.26
C ASP A 849 17.68 7.65 3.54
N LYS A 850 17.52 6.62 4.39
CA LYS A 850 16.78 6.72 5.63
C LYS A 850 17.34 7.80 6.56
N SER A 851 18.67 7.94 6.64
CA SER A 851 19.32 8.91 7.52
C SER A 851 19.06 10.34 7.08
N ALA A 852 19.04 10.60 5.77
CA ALA A 852 18.72 11.90 5.19
C ALA A 852 17.27 12.29 5.47
N VAL A 853 16.34 11.33 5.40
CA VAL A 853 14.93 11.54 5.76
C VAL A 853 14.80 11.84 7.27
N GLU A 854 15.45 11.06 8.13
CA GLU A 854 15.43 11.27 9.59
C GLU A 854 16.06 12.61 10.00
N ASP A 855 17.18 13.01 9.38
CA ASP A 855 17.80 14.33 9.57
C ASP A 855 16.87 15.47 9.11
N GLY A 856 16.16 15.28 8.00
CA GLY A 856 15.12 16.20 7.55
C GLY A 856 14.02 16.38 8.60
N ILE A 857 13.47 15.29 9.14
CA ILE A 857 12.45 15.33 10.21
C ILE A 857 12.96 16.09 11.44
N TYR A 858 14.21 15.84 11.83
CA TYR A 858 14.84 16.52 12.96
C TYR A 858 14.97 18.03 12.72
N LYS A 859 15.50 18.43 11.56
CA LYS A 859 15.64 19.85 11.15
C LYS A 859 14.29 20.56 11.11
N ALA A 860 13.28 19.92 10.52
CA ALA A 860 11.92 20.44 10.43
C ALA A 860 11.33 20.65 11.83
N SER A 861 11.44 19.66 12.70
CA SER A 861 10.92 19.72 14.07
C SER A 861 11.59 20.83 14.90
N LYS A 862 12.91 20.98 14.76
CA LYS A 862 13.69 21.99 15.49
C LYS A 862 13.38 23.42 15.01
N SER A 863 13.12 23.61 13.73
CA SER A 863 12.95 24.93 13.12
C SER A 863 11.48 25.38 13.02
N ARG A 864 10.52 24.48 13.30
CA ARG A 864 9.08 24.71 13.07
C ARG A 864 8.56 26.00 13.69
N GLU A 865 8.83 26.22 14.98
CA GLU A 865 8.27 27.37 15.69
C GLU A 865 8.91 28.69 15.25
N ASP A 866 10.22 28.70 15.01
CA ASP A 866 10.94 29.87 14.51
C ASP A 866 10.49 30.26 13.09
N LEU A 867 10.32 29.28 12.20
CA LEU A 867 9.79 29.49 10.85
C LEU A 867 8.36 30.03 10.89
N LYS A 868 7.48 29.43 11.69
CA LYS A 868 6.10 29.89 11.84
C LYS A 868 6.06 31.35 12.27
N ASN A 869 6.81 31.70 13.31
CA ASN A 869 6.86 33.05 13.84
C ASN A 869 7.44 34.04 12.83
N ALA A 870 8.49 33.66 12.09
CA ALA A 870 9.07 34.49 11.04
C ALA A 870 8.09 34.72 9.88
N SER A 871 7.46 33.67 9.37
CA SER A 871 6.48 33.73 8.28
C SER A 871 5.23 34.52 8.69
N MET A 872 4.76 34.35 9.93
CA MET A 872 3.62 35.11 10.48
C MET A 872 3.96 36.61 10.62
N ALA A 873 5.15 36.94 11.13
CA ALA A 873 5.60 38.32 11.24
C ALA A 873 5.76 38.96 9.85
N GLN A 874 6.35 38.24 8.89
CA GLN A 874 6.50 38.73 7.51
C GLN A 874 5.14 38.98 6.87
N HIS A 875 4.21 38.03 6.97
CA HIS A 875 2.85 38.17 6.43
C HIS A 875 2.12 39.37 7.03
N THR A 876 2.07 39.44 8.37
CA THR A 876 1.37 40.50 9.10
C THR A 876 1.94 41.87 8.78
N ASN A 877 3.27 42.00 8.81
CA ASN A 877 3.94 43.27 8.50
C ASN A 877 3.67 43.68 7.05
N TYR A 878 3.80 42.78 6.08
CA TYR A 878 3.58 43.10 4.67
C TYR A 878 2.16 43.62 4.43
N TRP A 879 1.13 42.90 4.86
CA TRP A 879 -0.26 43.27 4.55
C TRP A 879 -0.74 44.51 5.30
N ASN A 880 -0.32 44.69 6.55
CA ASN A 880 -0.62 45.92 7.30
C ASN A 880 0.02 47.18 6.69
N HIS A 881 1.20 47.04 6.06
CA HIS A 881 1.87 48.16 5.36
C HIS A 881 1.37 48.35 3.93
N ALA A 882 1.11 47.27 3.19
CA ALA A 882 0.71 47.31 1.79
C ALA A 882 -0.74 47.78 1.59
N SER A 883 -1.61 47.60 2.59
CA SER A 883 -3.02 48.01 2.53
C SER A 883 -3.48 48.57 3.87
N PRO A 884 -2.95 49.74 4.27
CA PRO A 884 -3.24 50.34 5.56
C PRO A 884 -4.72 50.68 5.68
N GLY A 885 -5.37 50.21 6.76
CA GLY A 885 -6.80 50.41 7.01
C GLY A 885 -7.73 49.34 6.43
N GLN A 886 -7.20 48.36 5.68
CA GLN A 886 -7.94 47.16 5.32
C GLN A 886 -8.02 46.20 6.50
N TYR A 887 -9.17 45.55 6.68
CA TYR A 887 -9.35 44.50 7.69
C TYR A 887 -8.75 43.17 7.20
N PHE A 888 -7.97 42.52 8.07
CA PHE A 888 -7.35 41.22 7.83
C PHE A 888 -7.64 40.26 8.99
N GLU A 889 -7.61 38.96 8.71
CA GLU A 889 -7.83 37.89 9.71
C GLU A 889 -6.58 36.99 9.81
N HIS A 890 -5.42 37.59 10.15
CA HIS A 890 -4.11 36.92 10.09
C HIS A 890 -4.02 35.57 10.82
N HIS A 891 -4.89 35.30 11.80
CA HIS A 891 -5.01 33.97 12.41
C HIS A 891 -5.26 32.86 11.38
N ARG A 892 -6.01 33.13 10.31
CA ARG A 892 -6.24 32.19 9.20
C ARG A 892 -4.95 31.81 8.49
N PHE A 893 -4.04 32.76 8.30
CA PHE A 893 -2.72 32.48 7.73
C PHE A 893 -1.93 31.53 8.64
N GLN A 894 -1.97 31.75 9.96
CA GLN A 894 -1.34 30.85 10.91
C GLN A 894 -1.95 29.43 10.86
N ASP A 895 -3.28 29.31 10.88
CA ASP A 895 -3.98 28.02 10.76
C ASP A 895 -3.57 27.29 9.47
N GLY A 896 -3.54 28.02 8.36
CA GLY A 896 -3.09 27.52 7.07
C GLY A 896 -1.63 27.06 7.13
N TRP A 897 -0.74 27.86 7.71
CA TRP A 897 0.68 27.54 7.82
C TRP A 897 0.90 26.24 8.60
N GLU A 898 0.23 26.09 9.74
CA GLU A 898 0.34 24.88 10.57
C GLU A 898 -0.17 23.64 9.83
N MET A 899 -1.30 23.76 9.12
CA MET A 899 -1.84 22.69 8.27
C MET A 899 -0.87 22.31 7.15
N GLY A 900 -0.38 23.30 6.39
CA GLY A 900 0.52 23.07 5.26
C GLY A 900 1.84 22.42 5.68
N PHE A 901 2.43 22.89 6.78
CA PHE A 901 3.67 22.31 7.31
C PHE A 901 3.46 20.84 7.76
N ASN A 902 2.35 20.56 8.44
CA ASN A 902 2.02 19.21 8.91
C ASN A 902 1.70 18.26 7.73
N ASP A 903 0.92 18.72 6.74
CA ASP A 903 0.64 17.96 5.52
C ASP A 903 1.93 17.59 4.79
N ALA A 904 2.85 18.56 4.61
CA ALA A 904 4.14 18.31 3.97
C ALA A 904 4.98 17.27 4.73
N LEU A 905 5.00 17.33 6.07
CA LEU A 905 5.67 16.32 6.91
C LEU A 905 5.06 14.92 6.75
N ILE A 906 3.74 14.81 6.63
CA ILE A 906 3.06 13.53 6.45
C ILE A 906 3.40 12.91 5.10
N PHE A 907 3.40 13.70 4.02
CA PHE A 907 3.86 13.23 2.70
C PHE A 907 5.32 12.80 2.76
N PHE A 908 6.17 13.61 3.39
CA PHE A 908 7.61 13.35 3.49
C PHE A 908 7.93 12.04 4.21
N THR A 909 7.24 11.75 5.31
CA THR A 909 7.49 10.59 6.16
C THR A 909 6.77 9.31 5.72
N TYR A 910 5.87 9.40 4.74
CA TYR A 910 5.00 8.29 4.32
C TYR A 910 5.74 6.98 4.03
N ARG A 911 6.83 7.05 3.26
CA ARG A 911 7.63 5.86 2.89
C ARG A 911 8.39 5.26 4.07
N LEU A 912 8.91 6.13 4.95
CA LEU A 912 9.60 5.72 6.17
C LEU A 912 8.66 4.94 7.09
N ASN A 913 7.44 5.45 7.29
CA ASN A 913 6.44 4.86 8.16
C ASN A 913 5.92 3.50 7.64
N ARG A 914 5.96 3.27 6.31
CA ARG A 914 5.62 1.98 5.70
C ARG A 914 6.74 0.94 5.72
N SER A 915 7.97 1.33 6.03
CA SER A 915 9.11 0.40 6.08
C SER A 915 8.97 -0.70 7.14
N GLY A 916 8.05 -0.54 8.11
CA GLY A 916 7.70 -1.57 9.10
C GLY A 916 6.69 -2.63 8.62
N GLY A 917 6.14 -2.49 7.40
CA GLY A 917 5.07 -3.33 6.85
C GLY A 917 5.50 -4.32 5.75
N GLY A 918 6.80 -4.54 5.54
CA GLY A 918 7.34 -5.49 4.55
C GLY A 918 7.64 -4.89 3.16
N ILE A 919 7.17 -3.68 2.86
CA ILE A 919 7.53 -2.92 1.65
C ILE A 919 8.57 -1.87 2.04
N THR A 920 9.85 -2.22 2.00
CA THR A 920 10.94 -1.27 2.29
C THR A 920 11.26 -0.46 1.04
N ARG A 921 10.62 0.70 0.89
CA ARG A 921 10.94 1.67 -0.16
C ARG A 921 11.71 2.83 0.45
N THR A 922 12.88 3.13 -0.10
CA THR A 922 13.68 4.29 0.31
C THR A 922 13.08 5.60 -0.25
N GLY A 923 13.60 6.71 0.24
CA GLY A 923 13.20 8.05 -0.15
C GLY A 923 12.03 8.61 0.66
N ALA A 924 11.57 9.76 0.21
CA ALA A 924 10.43 10.51 0.72
C ALA A 924 9.54 10.99 -0.44
N ASP A 925 8.32 11.42 -0.12
CA ASP A 925 7.39 11.98 -1.09
C ASP A 925 7.17 13.49 -0.81
N ARG A 926 6.93 14.27 -1.86
CA ARG A 926 6.46 15.67 -1.77
C ARG A 926 5.05 15.78 -2.32
N ILE A 927 4.33 16.83 -1.92
CA ILE A 927 3.06 17.20 -2.54
C ILE A 927 3.34 17.67 -3.97
N GLY A 928 2.89 16.90 -4.96
CA GLY A 928 3.07 17.21 -6.38
C GLY A 928 1.99 18.16 -6.89
N MET A 929 0.72 17.89 -6.55
CA MET A 929 -0.42 18.69 -6.99
C MET A 929 -0.71 19.84 -6.01
N LEU A 930 0.30 20.67 -5.75
CA LEU A 930 0.26 21.69 -4.69
C LEU A 930 -0.97 22.60 -4.77
N ASP A 931 -1.26 23.15 -5.95
CA ASP A 931 -2.36 24.10 -6.13
C ASP A 931 -3.72 23.49 -5.85
N LEU A 932 -3.94 22.28 -6.34
CA LEU A 932 -5.16 21.53 -6.11
C LEU A 932 -5.29 21.10 -4.65
N TRP A 933 -4.19 20.68 -4.02
CA TRP A 933 -4.16 20.32 -2.60
C TRP A 933 -4.54 21.50 -1.71
N VAL A 934 -3.92 22.67 -1.95
CA VAL A 934 -4.26 23.92 -1.25
C VAL A 934 -5.74 24.26 -1.48
N LYS A 935 -6.22 24.13 -2.73
CA LYS A 935 -7.62 24.45 -3.03
C LYS A 935 -8.59 23.54 -2.28
N ARG A 936 -8.25 22.26 -2.15
CA ARG A 936 -9.02 21.31 -1.35
C ARG A 936 -9.03 21.70 0.13
N ARG A 937 -7.88 22.06 0.71
CA ARG A 937 -7.79 22.53 2.09
C ARG A 937 -8.60 23.81 2.32
N GLU A 938 -8.60 24.74 1.38
CA GLU A 938 -9.45 25.95 1.46
C GLU A 938 -10.95 25.61 1.53
N LEU A 939 -11.42 24.64 0.72
CA LEU A 939 -12.82 24.22 0.72
C LEU A 939 -13.20 23.47 2.01
N GLU A 940 -12.29 22.63 2.52
CA GLU A 940 -12.47 21.93 3.79
C GLU A 940 -12.56 22.94 4.95
N TYR A 941 -11.64 23.92 5.01
CA TYR A 941 -11.65 24.99 6.01
C TYR A 941 -12.91 25.87 5.92
N GLU A 942 -13.32 26.28 4.71
CA GLU A 942 -14.56 27.04 4.51
C GLU A 942 -15.77 26.29 5.05
N THR A 943 -15.87 24.99 4.74
CA THR A 943 -16.98 24.15 5.19
C THR A 943 -17.00 24.01 6.72
N LEU A 944 -15.82 23.90 7.35
CA LEU A 944 -15.71 23.85 8.81
C LEU A 944 -16.22 25.14 9.44
N GLU A 945 -15.75 26.28 8.97
CA GLU A 945 -16.15 27.56 9.54
C GLU A 945 -17.65 27.85 9.37
N VAL A 946 -18.26 27.46 8.23
CA VAL A 946 -19.72 27.56 8.04
C VAL A 946 -20.44 26.73 9.11
N ARG A 947 -19.95 25.52 9.37
CA ARG A 947 -20.53 24.61 10.37
C ARG A 947 -20.39 25.16 11.78
N GLU A 948 -19.24 25.71 12.14
CA GLU A 948 -18.98 26.24 13.50
C GLU A 948 -19.71 27.56 13.75
N LYS A 949 -19.74 28.46 12.77
CA LYS A 949 -20.35 29.80 12.91
C LYS A 949 -21.85 29.80 12.65
N GLY A 950 -22.40 28.73 12.07
CA GLY A 950 -23.83 28.59 11.74
C GLY A 950 -24.32 29.57 10.67
N LYS A 951 -23.41 30.22 9.94
CA LYS A 951 -23.68 31.22 8.90
C LYS A 951 -22.58 31.21 7.84
N ALA A 952 -22.86 31.81 6.68
CA ALA A 952 -21.87 31.94 5.62
C ALA A 952 -20.59 32.62 6.12
N VAL A 953 -19.45 32.05 5.73
CA VAL A 953 -18.11 32.56 6.05
C VAL A 953 -17.85 33.85 5.30
N ASP A 954 -17.24 34.81 5.97
CA ASP A 954 -16.73 36.00 5.30
C ASP A 954 -15.53 35.63 4.42
N LYS A 955 -15.77 35.55 3.10
CA LYS A 955 -14.76 35.13 2.13
C LYS A 955 -13.67 36.17 1.89
N ARG A 956 -13.79 37.39 2.43
CA ARG A 956 -12.84 38.50 2.18
C ARG A 956 -11.41 38.17 2.61
N CYS A 957 -11.25 37.38 3.68
CA CYS A 957 -9.95 36.99 4.23
C CYS A 957 -9.65 35.49 4.11
N LEU A 958 -10.51 34.69 3.46
CA LEU A 958 -10.29 33.24 3.34
C LEU A 958 -9.01 32.89 2.56
N TRP A 959 -8.59 33.75 1.63
CA TRP A 959 -7.34 33.60 0.90
C TRP A 959 -6.10 33.58 1.81
N GLU A 960 -6.17 34.18 3.01
CA GLU A 960 -5.07 34.16 3.98
C GLU A 960 -4.76 32.73 4.43
N PHE A 961 -5.79 31.88 4.59
CA PHE A 961 -5.61 30.46 4.91
C PHE A 961 -4.87 29.71 3.79
N GLY A 962 -5.32 29.82 2.55
CA GLY A 962 -4.65 29.17 1.41
C GLY A 962 -3.22 29.68 1.21
N HIS A 963 -2.97 30.97 1.46
CA HIS A 963 -1.63 31.54 1.49
C HIS A 963 -0.77 30.92 2.60
N GLY A 964 -1.34 30.76 3.80
CA GLY A 964 -0.71 30.06 4.93
C GLY A 964 -0.30 28.63 4.56
N VAL A 965 -1.22 27.83 4.02
CA VAL A 965 -0.97 26.43 3.61
C VAL A 965 0.23 26.35 2.66
N ARG A 966 0.26 27.22 1.64
CA ARG A 966 1.39 27.29 0.70
C ARG A 966 2.70 27.64 1.37
N GLN A 967 2.69 28.63 2.27
CA GLN A 967 3.90 29.06 2.96
C GLN A 967 4.40 27.97 3.92
N GLY A 968 3.53 27.28 4.65
CA GLY A 968 3.89 26.17 5.53
C GLY A 968 4.53 25.00 4.77
N ILE A 969 3.99 24.63 3.60
CA ILE A 969 4.58 23.62 2.71
C ILE A 969 5.96 24.07 2.23
N LYS A 970 6.08 25.33 1.78
CA LYS A 970 7.34 25.90 1.28
C LYS A 970 8.42 25.97 2.36
N ASP A 971 8.07 26.41 3.57
CA ASP A 971 8.99 26.49 4.70
C ASP A 971 9.48 25.11 5.12
N PHE A 972 8.58 24.12 5.11
CA PHE A 972 8.97 22.72 5.26
C PHE A 972 9.98 22.34 4.18
N GLU A 973 9.61 22.38 2.89
CA GLU A 973 10.46 21.98 1.76
C GLU A 973 11.84 22.67 1.79
N HIS A 974 11.92 23.93 2.23
CA HIS A 974 13.17 24.66 2.39
C HIS A 974 14.06 24.07 3.49
N VAL A 975 13.52 23.82 4.69
CA VAL A 975 14.31 23.32 5.83
C VAL A 975 14.84 21.91 5.62
N VAL A 976 14.07 21.08 4.94
CA VAL A 976 14.48 19.71 4.62
C VAL A 976 15.41 19.64 3.38
N GLY A 977 15.68 20.78 2.73
CA GLY A 977 16.75 20.94 1.75
C GLY A 977 16.38 20.56 0.32
N PHE A 978 15.14 20.87 -0.10
CA PHE A 978 14.55 20.33 -1.33
C PHE A 978 14.21 21.34 -2.44
N CYS A 979 14.34 22.64 -2.17
CA CYS A 979 14.10 23.72 -3.13
C CYS A 979 15.38 24.50 -3.44
#